data_AF-I4VIP3-F1
#
_entry.id   AF-I4VIP3-F1
#
_cell.length_a   1.000
_cell.length_b   1.000
_cell.length_c   1.000
_cell.angle_alpha   90.00
_cell.angle_beta   90.00
_cell.angle_gamma   90.00
#
_symmetry.space_group_name_H-M   'P 1'
#
loop_
_entity.id
_entity.type
_entity.pdbx_description
1 polymer ?
#
loop_
_entity_poly.entity_id
_entity_poly.type
_entity_poly.pdbx_seq_one_letter_code
_entity_poly.pdbx_strand_id
1 'polypeptide(L)'
;MRVAFGIIWAVGAALTWSPDFAVHYVGYLHNAAHGQPAWLAGWFAMWIGLVTPHAMLFTWLTRIIETAIALALLTGFARKMLYVVGALFSLLVWSTAEGFGGPYTVGANNMGTAISYVLIFVALIAINTHGRNPYSLDFLIEKRWPRWRRIAEWSSDEAMVQEPQRLPLGVQIPAMLGILVLLVFLIGGLHSTLNVRSPSPTAAAAAVSPLSLASSTPIAAPHDARLPPLIGTGDSVDVHLVVTNDSVAIADGVDYQAWTYGGTVPGPIIHVRQGQTVNVTLTNHGTMEHSIDFHAAQTEPNLNYVDIQPGKSLKFSFVASVPGAFIYHCETQPILLHVANGMYGVLVVDPKTPLPPAAESYVIEQSEWYTQQVADHLMGPNYEKMLAERPDEVVFNGVAFQYREHPLVVTAGKRVRIYFVDAGPNLWTSFHVIGSIFDKVYPDGDPAHTLSDVSTYTVGPGAGAIFDLVIPKPGKYAFVDHDMAHLMKGAVGVFDVRAGGISPALETTAPAPAQAPAAPAPDMAAASAALGPYHFDPAQGAKLYAANCAACHQPTGQGIAGAFPPLKGNPAVLDADPTTQIDTVLNGLHGQNVGGTVYATPMPPFKGVLNDAQIADIINHERTSWDNQGKQIVASDVKIRRAAGSVAVVPGTTSKR
;
A
#
# COMPACT_ATOMS: atom_id res chain seq x y z
N MET A 1 46.19 -2.26 -0.46
CA MET A 1 45.03 -2.31 0.46
C MET A 1 44.72 -0.94 1.06
N ARG A 2 45.54 -0.39 1.98
CA ARG A 2 45.29 0.93 2.62
C ARG A 2 44.93 2.05 1.62
N VAL A 3 45.76 2.25 0.60
CA VAL A 3 45.53 3.30 -0.42
C VAL A 3 44.26 3.04 -1.22
N ALA A 4 44.00 1.80 -1.63
CA ALA A 4 42.77 1.44 -2.34
C ALA A 4 41.52 1.71 -1.49
N PHE A 5 41.58 1.41 -0.19
CA PHE A 5 40.50 1.74 0.75
C PHE A 5 40.37 3.26 0.94
N GLY A 6 41.49 3.99 0.99
CA GLY A 6 41.48 5.45 1.03
C GLY A 6 40.84 6.10 -0.19
N ILE A 7 40.95 5.49 -1.37
CA ILE A 7 40.25 5.95 -2.59
C ILE A 7 38.74 5.77 -2.45
N ILE A 8 38.28 4.64 -1.89
CA ILE A 8 36.85 4.40 -1.62
C ILE A 8 36.30 5.47 -0.66
N TRP A 9 37.02 5.74 0.44
CA TRP A 9 36.67 6.82 1.38
C TRP A 9 36.73 8.21 0.73
N ALA A 10 37.65 8.47 -0.19
CA ALA A 10 37.71 9.76 -0.89
C ALA A 10 36.49 9.99 -1.78
N VAL A 11 35.99 8.94 -2.45
CA VAL A 11 34.73 9.00 -3.19
C VAL A 11 33.55 9.23 -2.24
N GLY A 12 33.47 8.48 -1.13
CA GLY A 12 32.44 8.68 -0.10
C GLY A 12 32.43 10.11 0.45
N ALA A 13 33.60 10.61 0.83
CA ALA A 13 33.79 12.00 1.25
C ALA A 13 33.26 12.98 0.20
N ALA A 14 33.64 12.84 -1.08
CA ALA A 14 33.15 13.72 -2.15
C ALA A 14 31.62 13.72 -2.26
N LEU A 15 30.96 12.57 -2.10
CA LEU A 15 29.49 12.46 -2.10
C LEU A 15 28.86 13.18 -0.90
N THR A 16 29.48 13.15 0.28
CA THR A 16 28.96 13.88 1.45
C THR A 16 28.96 15.40 1.25
N TRP A 17 29.83 15.93 0.37
CA TRP A 17 29.87 17.36 0.03
C TRP A 17 28.81 17.78 -0.99
N SER A 18 28.04 16.83 -1.55
CA SER A 18 26.90 17.15 -2.41
C SER A 18 25.79 17.88 -1.64
N PRO A 19 24.97 18.71 -2.32
CA PRO A 19 23.78 19.32 -1.72
C PRO A 19 22.76 18.27 -1.25
N ASP A 20 22.57 17.21 -2.05
CA ASP A 20 21.57 16.17 -1.78
C ASP A 20 21.85 15.42 -0.47
N PHE A 21 23.12 15.19 -0.13
CA PHE A 21 23.47 14.56 1.14
C PHE A 21 22.98 15.37 2.35
N ALA A 22 23.08 16.70 2.31
CA ALA A 22 22.65 17.55 3.40
C ALA A 22 21.12 17.60 3.54
N VAL A 23 20.40 17.62 2.41
CA VAL A 23 18.93 17.64 2.38
C VAL A 23 18.34 16.35 2.97
N HIS A 24 18.96 15.20 2.71
CA HIS A 24 18.43 13.90 3.11
C HIS A 24 19.03 13.34 4.41
N TYR A 25 19.94 14.08 5.07
CA TYR A 25 20.71 13.60 6.22
C TYR A 25 19.85 13.01 7.34
N VAL A 26 18.79 13.74 7.72
CA VAL A 26 17.82 13.29 8.76
C VAL A 26 16.96 12.15 8.23
N GLY A 27 16.56 12.21 6.96
CA GLY A 27 15.77 11.18 6.30
C GLY A 27 16.43 9.80 6.36
N TYR A 28 17.76 9.71 6.22
CA TYR A 28 18.48 8.44 6.34
C TYR A 28 18.28 7.78 7.72
N LEU A 29 18.30 8.55 8.81
CA LEU A 29 18.10 8.01 10.16
C LEU A 29 16.65 7.55 10.38
N HIS A 30 15.67 8.31 9.91
CA HIS A 30 14.26 7.92 10.01
C HIS A 30 13.98 6.68 9.17
N ASN A 31 14.45 6.64 7.92
CA ASN A 31 14.34 5.48 7.04
C ASN A 31 14.96 4.23 7.64
N ALA A 32 16.14 4.35 8.26
CA ALA A 32 16.80 3.23 8.92
C ALA A 32 16.06 2.71 10.16
N ALA A 33 15.24 3.54 10.80
CA ALA A 33 14.41 3.15 11.94
C ALA A 33 13.14 2.36 11.51
N HIS A 34 12.66 2.57 10.28
CA HIS A 34 11.48 1.87 9.77
C HIS A 34 11.76 0.38 9.53
N GLY A 35 10.84 -0.48 9.97
CA GLY A 35 10.97 -1.94 9.81
C GLY A 35 11.97 -2.62 10.77
N GLN A 36 12.50 -1.88 11.76
CA GLN A 36 13.41 -2.44 12.76
C GLN A 36 12.65 -3.19 13.87
N PRO A 37 13.26 -4.24 14.46
CA PRO A 37 12.72 -4.88 15.65
C PRO A 37 12.43 -3.90 16.79
N ALA A 38 11.33 -4.11 17.51
CA ALA A 38 10.87 -3.19 18.56
C ALA A 38 11.91 -2.90 19.65
N TRP A 39 12.83 -3.83 19.94
CA TRP A 39 13.89 -3.64 20.93
C TRP A 39 14.94 -2.58 20.52
N LEU A 40 15.02 -2.22 19.23
CA LEU A 40 15.87 -1.14 18.72
C LEU A 40 15.19 0.23 18.72
N ALA A 41 13.89 0.31 18.98
CA ALA A 41 13.14 1.57 18.89
C ALA A 41 13.74 2.68 19.78
N GLY A 42 14.17 2.34 21.00
CA GLY A 42 14.81 3.30 21.92
C GLY A 42 16.15 3.83 21.41
N TRP A 43 16.92 3.01 20.70
CA TRP A 43 18.20 3.41 20.10
C TRP A 43 18.00 4.44 18.98
N PHE A 44 17.06 4.16 18.06
CA PHE A 44 16.75 5.10 16.98
C PHE A 44 16.09 6.37 17.50
N ALA A 45 15.18 6.28 18.47
CA ALA A 45 14.56 7.46 19.08
C ALA A 45 15.59 8.40 19.71
N MET A 46 16.60 7.84 20.41
CA MET A 46 17.71 8.61 20.97
C MET A 46 18.50 9.35 19.89
N TRP A 47 18.91 8.66 18.82
CA TRP A 47 19.70 9.26 17.74
C TRP A 47 18.90 10.26 16.90
N ILE A 48 17.64 9.95 16.57
CA ILE A 48 16.74 10.87 15.89
C ILE A 48 16.54 12.14 16.73
N GLY A 49 16.30 12.01 18.04
CA GLY A 49 16.15 13.13 18.95
C GLY A 49 17.41 13.99 19.08
N LEU A 50 18.60 13.38 18.95
CA LEU A 50 19.88 14.10 18.98
C LEU A 50 20.23 14.78 17.65
N VAL A 51 19.97 14.11 16.53
CA VAL A 51 20.42 14.53 15.20
C VAL A 51 19.46 15.51 14.55
N THR A 52 18.15 15.29 14.65
CA THR A 52 17.13 16.15 14.01
C THR A 52 17.25 17.63 14.36
N PRO A 53 17.36 18.04 15.65
CA PRO A 53 17.51 19.45 16.00
C PRO A 53 18.89 20.03 15.63
N HIS A 54 19.85 19.17 15.27
CA HIS A 54 21.25 19.55 15.03
C HIS A 54 21.76 19.04 13.66
N ALA A 55 20.86 18.87 12.69
CA ALA A 55 21.15 18.22 11.41
C ALA A 55 22.35 18.84 10.67
N MET A 56 22.45 20.17 10.69
CA MET A 56 23.58 20.90 10.08
C MET A 56 24.90 20.57 10.75
N LEU A 57 24.95 20.49 12.08
CA LEU A 57 26.17 20.14 12.83
C LEU A 57 26.64 18.74 12.45
N PHE A 58 25.73 17.76 12.47
CA PHE A 58 26.05 16.36 12.15
C PHE A 58 26.43 16.18 10.68
N THR A 59 25.79 16.89 9.76
CA THR A 59 26.17 16.93 8.35
C THR A 59 27.63 17.40 8.18
N TRP A 60 28.00 18.50 8.83
CA TRP A 60 29.37 19.03 8.79
C TRP A 60 30.39 18.09 9.45
N LEU A 61 30.04 17.51 10.60
CA LEU A 61 30.90 16.54 11.27
C LEU A 61 31.18 15.34 10.36
N THR A 62 30.15 14.77 9.74
CA THR A 62 30.28 13.63 8.82
C THR A 62 31.17 13.97 7.63
N ARG A 63 30.97 15.14 6.99
CA ARG A 63 31.84 15.62 5.90
C ARG A 63 33.31 15.70 6.29
N ILE A 64 33.58 16.30 7.46
CA ILE A 64 34.95 16.49 7.94
C ILE A 64 35.59 15.15 8.30
N ILE A 65 34.87 14.27 8.99
CA ILE A 65 35.36 12.96 9.43
C ILE A 65 35.66 12.06 8.23
N GLU A 66 34.73 11.94 7.27
CA GLU A 66 34.91 11.17 6.03
C GLU A 66 36.14 11.65 5.25
N THR A 67 36.27 12.97 5.08
CA THR A 67 37.40 13.58 4.37
C THR A 67 38.73 13.32 5.10
N ALA A 68 38.76 13.44 6.42
CA ALA A 68 39.95 13.20 7.22
C ALA A 68 40.40 11.73 7.16
N ILE A 69 39.44 10.79 7.24
CA ILE A 69 39.73 9.35 7.12
C ILE A 69 40.29 9.04 5.73
N ALA A 70 39.69 9.58 4.66
CA ALA A 70 40.16 9.40 3.30
C ALA A 70 41.63 9.86 3.12
N LEU A 71 41.94 11.10 3.53
CA LEU A 71 43.29 11.66 3.41
C LEU A 71 44.31 10.88 4.25
N ALA A 72 43.95 10.47 5.46
CA ALA A 72 44.82 9.72 6.34
C ALA A 72 45.08 8.29 5.83
N LEU A 73 44.09 7.66 5.19
CA LEU A 73 44.26 6.35 4.51
C LEU A 73 45.16 6.46 3.27
N LEU A 74 45.00 7.50 2.47
CA LEU A 74 45.83 7.71 1.28
C LEU A 74 47.30 7.94 1.67
N THR A 75 47.54 8.88 2.59
CA THR A 75 48.89 9.28 3.01
C THR A 75 49.54 8.31 4.00
N GLY A 76 48.74 7.55 4.75
CA GLY A 76 49.23 6.73 5.85
C GLY A 76 49.67 7.56 7.05
N PHE A 77 48.80 8.47 7.47
CA PHE A 77 49.00 9.34 8.63
C PHE A 77 48.25 8.81 9.85
N ALA A 78 48.92 8.80 11.02
CA ALA A 78 48.39 8.38 12.32
C ALA A 78 47.69 7.02 12.27
N ARG A 79 48.24 6.04 11.55
CA ARG A 79 47.56 4.80 11.15
C ARG A 79 46.92 4.05 12.32
N LYS A 80 47.61 3.92 13.45
CA LYS A 80 47.07 3.22 14.63
C LYS A 80 45.79 3.87 15.15
N MET A 81 45.74 5.20 15.26
CA MET A 81 44.51 5.91 15.67
C MET A 81 43.47 5.92 14.56
N LEU A 82 43.89 6.16 13.32
CA LEU A 82 43.01 6.15 12.15
C LEU A 82 42.23 4.85 12.03
N TYR A 83 42.87 3.70 12.17
CA TYR A 83 42.18 2.42 11.97
C TYR A 83 41.16 2.13 13.06
N VAL A 84 41.44 2.55 14.31
CA VAL A 84 40.49 2.41 15.42
C VAL A 84 39.32 3.37 15.24
N VAL A 85 39.61 4.65 14.99
CA VAL A 85 38.58 5.68 14.82
C VAL A 85 37.72 5.40 13.59
N GLY A 86 38.34 4.98 12.48
CA GLY A 86 37.63 4.58 11.27
C GLY A 86 36.69 3.40 11.51
N ALA A 87 37.15 2.37 12.23
CA ALA A 87 36.29 1.23 12.59
C ALA A 87 35.10 1.66 13.48
N LEU A 88 35.34 2.51 14.49
CA LEU A 88 34.27 3.00 15.37
C LEU A 88 33.27 3.89 14.62
N PHE A 89 33.75 4.76 13.73
CA PHE A 89 32.89 5.61 12.92
C PHE A 89 32.06 4.79 11.93
N SER A 90 32.64 3.80 11.26
CA SER A 90 31.88 2.86 10.42
C SER A 90 30.85 2.07 11.23
N LEU A 91 31.18 1.63 12.45
CA LEU A 91 30.22 0.95 13.31
C LEU A 91 29.05 1.86 13.72
N LEU A 92 29.33 3.15 13.97
CA LEU A 92 28.31 4.14 14.26
C LEU A 92 27.37 4.32 13.05
N VAL A 93 27.91 4.53 11.85
CA VAL A 93 27.13 4.64 10.61
C VAL A 93 26.27 3.39 10.39
N TRP A 94 26.85 2.21 10.59
CA TRP A 94 26.15 0.93 10.48
C TRP A 94 24.95 0.84 11.44
N SER A 95 25.15 1.19 12.71
CA SER A 95 24.11 1.13 13.75
C SER A 95 23.05 2.23 13.66
N THR A 96 23.23 3.23 12.77
CA THR A 96 22.34 4.39 12.64
C THR A 96 21.83 4.49 11.20
N ALA A 97 22.57 5.15 10.32
CA ALA A 97 22.15 5.43 8.94
C ALA A 97 21.94 4.18 8.07
N GLU A 98 22.61 3.05 8.35
CA GLU A 98 22.37 1.77 7.64
C GLU A 98 21.45 0.80 8.39
N GLY A 99 20.92 1.18 9.55
CA GLY A 99 19.92 0.38 10.26
C GLY A 99 20.35 -1.03 10.62
N PHE A 100 21.62 -1.22 11.02
CA PHE A 100 22.22 -2.54 11.27
C PHE A 100 22.19 -3.50 10.05
N GLY A 101 22.07 -2.96 8.83
CA GLY A 101 21.92 -3.73 7.58
C GLY A 101 20.47 -4.11 7.23
N GLY A 102 19.48 -3.60 7.98
CA GLY A 102 18.05 -3.85 7.76
C GLY A 102 17.40 -3.05 6.61
N PRO A 103 16.11 -3.29 6.32
CA PRO A 103 15.16 -4.08 7.11
C PRO A 103 15.43 -5.58 7.04
N TYR A 104 15.31 -6.28 8.18
CA TYR A 104 15.52 -7.72 8.29
C TYR A 104 14.32 -8.49 7.76
N THR A 105 14.24 -8.64 6.45
CA THR A 105 13.20 -9.40 5.76
C THR A 105 13.69 -10.81 5.40
N VAL A 106 12.76 -11.73 5.16
CA VAL A 106 13.09 -13.11 4.77
C VAL A 106 13.83 -13.08 3.42
N GLY A 107 15.07 -13.59 3.42
CA GLY A 107 15.95 -13.60 2.24
C GLY A 107 16.94 -12.44 2.15
N ALA A 108 16.86 -11.44 3.05
CA ALA A 108 17.87 -10.39 3.13
C ALA A 108 19.21 -10.96 3.64
N ASN A 109 20.27 -10.80 2.84
CA ASN A 109 21.64 -11.21 3.17
C ASN A 109 22.62 -10.02 3.21
N ASN A 110 22.10 -8.79 3.09
CA ASN A 110 22.91 -7.59 3.13
C ASN A 110 23.22 -7.23 4.59
N MET A 111 24.50 -7.20 4.95
CA MET A 111 24.94 -6.85 6.29
C MET A 111 25.25 -5.35 6.43
N GLY A 112 25.07 -4.55 5.37
CA GLY A 112 25.52 -3.16 5.28
C GLY A 112 26.96 -3.04 4.76
N THR A 113 27.30 -1.93 4.11
CA THR A 113 28.65 -1.70 3.61
C THR A 113 29.58 -1.25 4.74
N ALA A 114 29.07 -0.51 5.73
CA ALA A 114 29.87 -0.03 6.84
C ALA A 114 30.42 -1.17 7.73
N ILE A 115 29.73 -2.30 7.89
CA ILE A 115 30.29 -3.45 8.62
C ILE A 115 31.50 -4.06 7.88
N SER A 116 31.47 -4.04 6.55
CA SER A 116 32.62 -4.47 5.74
C SER A 116 33.82 -3.54 5.95
N TYR A 117 33.58 -2.24 6.15
CA TYR A 117 34.64 -1.28 6.45
C TYR A 117 35.27 -1.53 7.81
N VAL A 118 34.47 -1.91 8.82
CA VAL A 118 34.98 -2.35 10.13
C VAL A 118 35.94 -3.53 9.96
N LEU A 119 35.55 -4.55 9.18
CA LEU A 119 36.41 -5.72 8.93
C LEU A 119 37.70 -5.35 8.19
N ILE A 120 37.64 -4.43 7.22
CA ILE A 120 38.84 -3.94 6.51
C ILE A 120 39.76 -3.18 7.46
N PHE A 121 39.24 -2.34 8.35
CA PHE A 121 40.05 -1.66 9.35
C PHE A 121 40.69 -2.65 10.35
N VAL A 122 39.96 -3.67 10.80
CA VAL A 122 40.50 -4.75 11.64
C VAL A 122 41.62 -5.50 10.91
N ALA A 123 41.44 -5.81 9.62
CA ALA A 123 42.47 -6.43 8.81
C ALA A 123 43.70 -5.51 8.65
N LEU A 124 43.51 -4.20 8.45
CA LEU A 124 44.60 -3.23 8.41
C LEU A 124 45.34 -3.15 9.75
N ILE A 125 44.64 -3.26 10.89
CA ILE A 125 45.28 -3.36 12.22
C ILE A 125 46.15 -4.62 12.29
N ALA A 126 45.61 -5.78 11.92
CA ALA A 126 46.34 -7.05 11.94
C ALA A 126 47.54 -7.07 10.98
N ILE A 127 47.44 -6.42 9.81
CA ILE A 127 48.57 -6.28 8.89
C ILE A 127 49.63 -5.34 9.49
N ASN A 128 49.20 -4.26 10.14
CA ASN A 128 50.09 -3.25 10.70
C ASN A 128 50.88 -3.72 11.94
N THR A 129 50.55 -4.90 12.51
CA THR A 129 51.37 -5.52 13.56
C THR A 129 52.59 -6.29 13.02
N HIS A 130 52.63 -6.60 11.72
CA HIS A 130 53.60 -7.53 11.11
C HIS A 130 54.74 -6.86 10.29
N GLY A 131 54.92 -5.54 10.32
CA GLY A 131 56.11 -4.91 9.72
C GLY A 131 55.98 -3.45 9.30
N ARG A 132 57.11 -2.87 8.86
CA ARG A 132 57.21 -1.47 8.43
C ARG A 132 56.56 -1.21 7.07
N ASN A 133 55.93 -0.06 6.93
CA ASN A 133 55.46 0.43 5.63
C ASN A 133 56.27 1.67 5.21
N PRO A 134 57.27 1.54 4.32
CA PRO A 134 58.13 2.66 3.91
C PRO A 134 57.40 3.71 3.05
N TYR A 135 56.16 3.43 2.64
CA TYR A 135 55.34 4.30 1.79
C TYR A 135 54.22 5.00 2.60
N SER A 136 54.46 5.31 3.88
CA SER A 136 53.55 6.07 4.74
C SER A 136 54.15 7.40 5.18
N LEU A 137 53.30 8.39 5.39
CA LEU A 137 53.71 9.65 6.02
C LEU A 137 54.22 9.42 7.45
N ASP A 138 53.62 8.47 8.17
CA ASP A 138 54.11 8.05 9.50
C ASP A 138 55.58 7.64 9.49
N PHE A 139 56.02 6.86 8.49
CA PHE A 139 57.41 6.44 8.36
C PHE A 139 58.38 7.62 8.18
N LEU A 140 57.97 8.62 7.39
CA LEU A 140 58.76 9.85 7.19
C LEU A 140 58.83 10.70 8.47
N ILE A 141 57.71 10.80 9.20
CA ILE A 141 57.65 11.53 10.46
C ILE A 141 58.50 10.84 11.53
N GLU A 142 58.43 9.52 11.64
CA GLU A 142 59.20 8.73 12.62
C GLU A 142 60.72 8.89 12.45
N LYS A 143 61.19 9.04 11.20
CA LYS A 143 62.61 9.32 10.92
C LYS A 143 63.08 10.62 11.56
N ARG A 144 62.19 11.61 11.69
CA ARG A 144 62.49 12.93 12.28
C ARG A 144 62.09 13.01 13.75
N TRP A 145 61.03 12.32 14.15
CA TRP A 145 60.45 12.34 15.50
C TRP A 145 60.04 10.92 15.96
N PRO A 146 60.96 10.17 16.58
CA PRO A 146 60.74 8.78 16.96
C PRO A 146 59.58 8.54 17.95
N ARG A 147 59.17 9.57 18.72
CA ARG A 147 58.03 9.47 19.66
C ARG A 147 56.67 9.38 18.96
N TRP A 148 56.56 9.82 17.69
CA TRP A 148 55.34 9.74 16.88
C TRP A 148 54.83 8.30 16.76
N ARG A 149 55.74 7.32 16.86
CA ARG A 149 55.45 5.90 16.81
C ARG A 149 54.37 5.43 17.81
N ARG A 150 54.26 6.06 18.99
CA ARG A 150 53.20 5.70 19.98
C ARG A 150 51.79 5.87 19.42
N ILE A 151 51.63 6.82 18.48
CA ILE A 151 50.39 7.21 17.84
C ILE A 151 50.20 6.48 16.51
N ALA A 152 51.29 6.14 15.81
CA ALA A 152 51.27 5.60 14.45
C ALA A 152 51.31 4.06 14.34
N GLU A 153 51.99 3.35 15.25
CA GLU A 153 52.28 1.91 15.08
C GLU A 153 51.87 1.01 16.25
N TRP A 154 51.56 -0.25 15.91
CA TRP A 154 51.29 -1.35 16.84
C TRP A 154 52.46 -2.33 16.96
N SER A 155 53.50 -2.20 16.14
CA SER A 155 54.65 -3.10 16.05
C SER A 155 55.61 -2.97 17.24
N SER A 156 56.09 -4.09 17.78
CA SER A 156 57.16 -4.13 18.79
C SER A 156 58.53 -3.79 18.18
N ASP A 157 59.50 -3.39 19.01
CA ASP A 157 60.86 -3.01 18.57
C ASP A 157 61.58 -4.12 17.79
N GLU A 158 61.24 -5.40 18.03
CA GLU A 158 61.89 -6.57 17.41
C GLU A 158 61.47 -6.81 15.95
N ALA A 159 60.27 -6.39 15.53
CA ALA A 159 59.78 -6.53 14.16
C ALA A 159 60.46 -5.56 13.16
N MET A 160 61.37 -4.70 13.64
CA MET A 160 61.96 -3.60 12.86
C MET A 160 63.31 -3.89 12.19
N VAL A 161 63.90 -5.07 12.41
CA VAL A 161 65.26 -5.42 11.93
C VAL A 161 65.25 -6.02 10.51
N GLN A 162 64.12 -6.51 10.01
CA GLN A 162 64.04 -7.06 8.66
C GLN A 162 63.81 -5.96 7.63
N GLU A 163 64.80 -5.71 6.76
CA GLU A 163 64.56 -4.96 5.53
C GLU A 163 63.50 -5.69 4.70
N PRO A 164 62.48 -4.98 4.18
CA PRO A 164 61.44 -5.60 3.38
C PRO A 164 62.07 -6.24 2.14
N GLN A 165 61.99 -7.57 2.05
CA GLN A 165 62.52 -8.32 0.93
C GLN A 165 61.79 -7.87 -0.36
N ARG A 166 62.52 -7.33 -1.33
CA ARG A 166 61.92 -6.93 -2.63
C ARG A 166 61.37 -8.19 -3.31
N LEU A 167 60.04 -8.21 -3.49
CA LEU A 167 59.38 -9.30 -4.20
C LEU A 167 59.91 -9.42 -5.64
N PRO A 168 60.04 -10.61 -6.22
CA PRO A 168 60.46 -10.77 -7.61
C PRO A 168 59.47 -10.08 -8.56
N LEU A 169 59.97 -9.59 -9.71
CA LEU A 169 59.16 -8.92 -10.75
C LEU A 169 57.95 -9.76 -11.20
N GLY A 170 58.08 -11.08 -11.22
CA GLY A 170 56.99 -12.02 -11.53
C GLY A 170 55.82 -11.98 -10.54
N VAL A 171 56.00 -11.42 -9.34
CA VAL A 171 54.93 -11.19 -8.34
C VAL A 171 54.49 -9.73 -8.34
N GLN A 172 55.42 -8.79 -8.53
CA GLN A 172 55.11 -7.36 -8.57
C GLN A 172 54.24 -6.97 -9.77
N ILE A 173 54.53 -7.49 -10.96
CA ILE A 173 53.80 -7.15 -12.19
C ILE A 173 52.33 -7.61 -12.11
N PRO A 174 52.00 -8.86 -11.74
CA PRO A 174 50.61 -9.28 -11.57
C PRO A 174 49.89 -8.50 -10.46
N ALA A 175 50.56 -8.19 -9.34
CA ALA A 175 49.97 -7.40 -8.27
C ALA A 175 49.65 -5.96 -8.72
N MET A 176 50.56 -5.32 -9.45
CA MET A 176 50.34 -3.99 -10.02
C MET A 176 49.24 -3.99 -11.09
N LEU A 177 49.20 -5.00 -11.96
CA LEU A 177 48.12 -5.17 -12.94
C LEU A 177 46.76 -5.43 -12.26
N GLY A 178 46.72 -6.24 -11.21
CA GLY A 178 45.50 -6.47 -10.43
C GLY A 178 45.00 -5.20 -9.75
N ILE A 179 45.89 -4.38 -9.20
CA ILE A 179 45.55 -3.06 -8.64
C ILE A 179 45.05 -2.11 -9.74
N LEU A 180 45.69 -2.09 -10.90
CA LEU A 180 45.27 -1.26 -12.04
C LEU A 180 43.88 -1.66 -12.54
N VAL A 181 43.62 -2.95 -12.69
CA VAL A 181 42.30 -3.48 -13.08
C VAL A 181 41.25 -3.10 -12.04
N LEU A 182 41.54 -3.27 -10.74
CA LEU A 182 40.63 -2.85 -9.67
C LEU A 182 40.34 -1.34 -9.73
N LEU A 183 41.35 -0.50 -9.96
CA LEU A 183 41.18 0.95 -10.11
C LEU A 183 40.35 1.29 -11.35
N VAL A 184 40.54 0.61 -12.47
CA VAL A 184 39.74 0.79 -13.69
C VAL A 184 38.28 0.40 -13.43
N PHE A 185 38.00 -0.70 -12.72
CA PHE A 185 36.64 -1.08 -12.34
C PHE A 185 36.01 -0.09 -11.35
N LEU A 186 36.77 0.42 -10.38
CA LEU A 186 36.30 1.42 -9.42
C LEU A 186 36.01 2.78 -10.09
N ILE A 187 36.89 3.24 -10.99
CA ILE A 187 36.72 4.49 -11.74
C ILE A 187 35.64 4.36 -12.83
N GLY A 188 35.56 3.22 -13.51
CA GLY A 188 34.48 2.92 -14.45
C GLY A 188 33.12 2.82 -13.75
N GLY A 189 33.10 2.20 -12.57
CA GLY A 189 31.95 2.20 -11.66
C GLY A 189 31.59 3.59 -11.15
N LEU A 190 32.56 4.50 -11.01
CA LEU A 190 32.34 5.88 -10.57
C LEU A 190 31.43 6.65 -11.53
N HIS A 191 31.58 6.44 -12.85
CA HIS A 191 30.67 7.04 -13.84
C HIS A 191 29.26 6.45 -13.75
N SER A 192 29.14 5.17 -13.40
CA SER A 192 27.84 4.53 -13.11
C SER A 192 27.24 5.11 -11.83
N THR A 193 27.98 5.24 -10.73
CA THR A 193 27.48 5.75 -9.44
C THR A 193 27.20 7.25 -9.44
N LEU A 194 27.95 8.05 -10.21
CA LEU A 194 27.68 9.48 -10.39
C LEU A 194 26.49 9.73 -11.32
N ASN A 195 26.12 8.74 -12.16
CA ASN A 195 24.92 8.75 -13.00
C ASN A 195 23.79 7.88 -12.43
N VAL A 196 23.97 7.24 -11.27
CA VAL A 196 22.88 6.59 -10.53
C VAL A 196 22.03 7.73 -9.99
N ARG A 197 20.95 8.01 -10.71
CA ARG A 197 19.82 8.74 -10.15
C ARG A 197 19.33 7.94 -8.95
N SER A 198 18.84 8.63 -7.92
CA SER A 198 18.14 8.03 -6.78
C SER A 198 17.23 6.90 -7.27
N PRO A 199 17.09 5.78 -6.51
CA PRO A 199 16.20 4.69 -6.89
C PRO A 199 14.88 5.28 -7.37
N SER A 200 14.41 4.85 -8.54
CA SER A 200 13.14 5.33 -9.05
C SER A 200 12.09 5.09 -7.97
N PRO A 201 11.10 5.98 -7.80
CA PRO A 201 10.14 5.82 -6.71
C PRO A 201 9.35 4.51 -6.82
N THR A 202 9.38 3.83 -7.97
CA THR A 202 8.96 2.44 -8.17
C THR A 202 9.68 1.41 -7.27
N ALA A 203 10.99 1.55 -7.03
CA ALA A 203 11.77 0.67 -6.18
C ALA A 203 11.67 1.05 -4.69
N ALA A 204 11.45 2.33 -4.38
CA ALA A 204 11.11 2.78 -3.03
C ALA A 204 9.67 2.36 -2.65
N ALA A 205 8.72 2.48 -3.57
CA ALA A 205 7.34 2.03 -3.42
C ALA A 205 7.22 0.50 -3.29
N ALA A 206 8.14 -0.29 -3.86
CA ALA A 206 8.17 -1.74 -3.61
C ALA A 206 8.57 -2.11 -2.18
N ALA A 207 9.26 -1.21 -1.45
CA ALA A 207 9.60 -1.38 -0.03
C ALA A 207 8.48 -0.88 0.91
N VAL A 208 7.46 -0.21 0.37
CA VAL A 208 6.24 0.18 1.08
C VAL A 208 5.10 -0.65 0.50
N SER A 209 4.93 -1.88 1.01
CA SER A 209 3.63 -2.54 0.83
C SER A 209 2.56 -1.59 1.37
N PRO A 210 1.47 -1.36 0.61
CA PRO A 210 0.51 -0.32 0.91
C PRO A 210 -0.02 -0.54 2.33
N LEU A 211 -0.26 0.56 3.06
CA LEU A 211 -1.25 0.52 4.12
C LEU A 211 -2.44 -0.28 3.57
N SER A 212 -2.87 -1.31 4.27
CA SER A 212 -4.21 -1.86 4.04
C SER A 212 -5.19 -0.76 4.46
N LEU A 213 -5.46 0.19 3.56
CA LEU A 213 -6.46 1.25 3.76
C LEU A 213 -7.85 0.65 3.92
N ALA A 214 -8.04 -0.60 3.49
CA ALA A 214 -9.16 -1.45 3.84
C ALA A 214 -9.14 -1.76 5.35
N SER A 215 -9.80 -0.90 6.13
CA SER A 215 -10.31 -1.29 7.44
C SER A 215 -11.30 -2.46 7.27
N SER A 216 -11.31 -3.37 8.24
CA SER A 216 -12.25 -4.50 8.27
C SER A 216 -13.65 -4.11 8.74
N THR A 217 -13.82 -2.88 9.21
CA THR A 217 -15.08 -2.36 9.72
C THR A 217 -15.78 -1.51 8.67
N PRO A 218 -17.11 -1.62 8.53
CA PRO A 218 -17.88 -0.75 7.67
C PRO A 218 -17.73 0.73 8.02
N ILE A 219 -17.71 1.60 6.99
CA ILE A 219 -17.86 3.04 7.21
C ILE A 219 -19.18 3.31 7.96
N ALA A 220 -19.17 4.27 8.90
CA ALA A 220 -20.34 4.56 9.71
C ALA A 220 -21.53 5.09 8.88
N ALA A 221 -21.26 5.90 7.86
CA ALA A 221 -22.27 6.52 7.00
C ALA A 221 -21.86 6.40 5.52
N PRO A 222 -22.49 5.51 4.74
CA PRO A 222 -22.24 5.42 3.30
C PRO A 222 -22.88 6.61 2.56
N HIS A 223 -22.36 6.93 1.38
CA HIS A 223 -23.01 7.85 0.46
C HIS A 223 -24.36 7.30 -0.03
N ASP A 224 -25.43 8.11 0.03
CA ASP A 224 -26.71 7.72 -0.58
C ASP A 224 -26.56 7.73 -2.10
N ALA A 225 -26.61 6.53 -2.70
CA ALA A 225 -26.55 6.37 -4.15
C ALA A 225 -27.86 6.75 -4.83
N ARG A 226 -28.98 7.02 -4.14
CA ARG A 226 -30.26 7.30 -4.82
C ARG A 226 -30.16 8.55 -5.68
N LEU A 227 -30.74 8.47 -6.88
CA LEU A 227 -30.92 9.64 -7.73
C LEU A 227 -31.75 10.70 -6.97
N PRO A 228 -31.20 11.91 -6.72
CA PRO A 228 -31.96 12.96 -6.07
C PRO A 228 -33.14 13.41 -6.94
N PRO A 229 -34.15 14.09 -6.37
CA PRO A 229 -35.23 14.66 -7.17
C PRO A 229 -34.68 15.72 -8.14
N LEU A 230 -35.43 15.95 -9.22
CA LEU A 230 -35.13 17.03 -10.17
C LEU A 230 -35.01 18.37 -9.44
N ILE A 231 -33.98 19.15 -9.81
CA ILE A 231 -33.81 20.51 -9.31
C ILE A 231 -34.88 21.38 -9.97
N GLY A 232 -35.89 21.75 -9.20
CA GLY A 232 -36.98 22.62 -9.65
C GLY A 232 -37.86 22.02 -10.77
N THR A 233 -38.92 22.76 -11.13
CA THR A 233 -39.88 22.33 -12.15
C THR A 233 -39.95 23.24 -13.37
N GLY A 234 -39.32 24.42 -13.33
CA GLY A 234 -39.34 25.41 -14.40
C GLY A 234 -38.33 25.15 -15.52
N ASP A 235 -38.30 26.05 -16.51
CA ASP A 235 -37.38 25.97 -17.67
C ASP A 235 -35.93 26.36 -17.31
N SER A 236 -35.72 26.95 -16.13
CA SER A 236 -34.41 27.35 -15.63
C SER A 236 -34.23 26.88 -14.19
N VAL A 237 -33.01 26.49 -13.83
CA VAL A 237 -32.63 26.00 -12.51
C VAL A 237 -31.33 26.66 -12.06
N ASP A 238 -31.23 26.98 -10.78
CA ASP A 238 -30.02 27.56 -10.20
C ASP A 238 -29.21 26.47 -9.49
N VAL A 239 -27.92 26.38 -9.81
CA VAL A 239 -26.97 25.45 -9.21
C VAL A 239 -25.87 26.24 -8.54
N HIS A 240 -25.76 26.08 -7.22
CA HIS A 240 -24.73 26.73 -6.42
C HIS A 240 -23.73 25.69 -5.95
N LEU A 241 -22.48 25.81 -6.40
CA LEU A 241 -21.37 24.94 -6.00
C LEU A 241 -20.34 25.77 -5.24
N VAL A 242 -19.90 25.25 -4.11
CA VAL A 242 -18.89 25.89 -3.26
C VAL A 242 -17.66 25.00 -3.25
N VAL A 243 -16.51 25.55 -3.62
CA VAL A 243 -15.23 24.83 -3.53
C VAL A 243 -14.65 24.99 -2.15
N THR A 244 -14.27 23.88 -1.51
CA THR A 244 -13.66 23.85 -0.18
C THR A 244 -12.53 22.83 -0.12
N ASN A 245 -11.67 22.98 0.89
CA ASN A 245 -10.68 21.99 1.29
C ASN A 245 -11.26 21.21 2.47
N ASP A 246 -11.51 19.92 2.31
CA ASP A 246 -12.19 19.10 3.31
C ASP A 246 -11.42 17.83 3.62
N SER A 247 -11.60 17.34 4.84
CA SER A 247 -11.19 15.99 5.21
C SER A 247 -12.36 15.05 4.98
N VAL A 248 -12.22 14.11 4.04
CA VAL A 248 -13.27 13.15 3.67
C VAL A 248 -12.83 11.74 4.02
N ALA A 249 -13.76 10.91 4.52
CA ALA A 249 -13.46 9.51 4.77
C ALA A 249 -13.46 8.74 3.44
N ILE A 250 -12.36 8.07 3.12
CA ILE A 250 -12.21 7.26 1.88
C ILE A 250 -12.30 5.76 2.16
N ALA A 251 -12.05 5.37 3.41
CA ALA A 251 -12.34 4.07 3.96
C ALA A 251 -12.61 4.23 5.47
N ASP A 252 -13.10 3.19 6.14
CA ASP A 252 -13.29 3.28 7.59
C ASP A 252 -11.98 3.55 8.33
N GLY A 253 -11.99 4.58 9.17
CA GLY A 253 -10.81 5.04 9.89
C GLY A 253 -9.71 5.65 9.02
N VAL A 254 -9.94 5.91 7.74
CA VAL A 254 -8.99 6.55 6.82
C VAL A 254 -9.61 7.82 6.26
N ASP A 255 -9.02 8.95 6.63
CA ASP A 255 -9.40 10.26 6.12
C ASP A 255 -8.47 10.70 4.99
N TYR A 256 -8.94 11.59 4.12
CA TYR A 256 -8.21 12.11 2.99
C TYR A 256 -8.41 13.62 2.86
N GLN A 257 -7.33 14.37 2.62
CA GLN A 257 -7.36 15.82 2.37
C GLN A 257 -7.80 16.12 0.92
N ALA A 258 -9.10 16.21 0.71
CA ALA A 258 -9.70 16.43 -0.60
C ALA A 258 -9.89 17.93 -0.94
N TRP A 259 -10.00 18.20 -2.23
CA TRP A 259 -10.61 19.41 -2.76
C TRP A 259 -11.98 19.04 -3.27
N THR A 260 -13.02 19.73 -2.81
CA THR A 260 -14.40 19.27 -3.03
C THR A 260 -15.24 20.34 -3.69
N TYR A 261 -16.29 19.91 -4.37
CA TYR A 261 -17.46 20.74 -4.60
C TYR A 261 -18.49 20.37 -3.53
N GLY A 262 -18.86 21.31 -2.66
CA GLY A 262 -19.95 21.11 -1.69
C GLY A 262 -19.60 20.28 -0.45
N GLY A 263 -18.30 20.10 -0.13
CA GLY A 263 -17.86 19.43 1.10
C GLY A 263 -17.81 17.90 1.02
N THR A 264 -18.04 17.31 -0.15
CA THR A 264 -18.08 15.86 -0.34
C THR A 264 -17.33 15.42 -1.58
N VAL A 265 -16.93 14.15 -1.62
CA VAL A 265 -16.41 13.48 -2.84
C VAL A 265 -17.21 12.19 -3.05
N PRO A 266 -17.91 12.03 -4.19
CA PRO A 266 -18.10 13.01 -5.27
C PRO A 266 -18.86 14.26 -4.77
N GLY A 267 -18.80 15.33 -5.56
CA GLY A 267 -19.61 16.53 -5.35
C GLY A 267 -21.11 16.27 -5.54
N PRO A 268 -21.98 17.25 -5.19
CA PRO A 268 -23.43 17.14 -5.29
C PRO A 268 -23.91 16.62 -6.65
N ILE A 269 -24.82 15.65 -6.64
CA ILE A 269 -25.47 15.20 -7.87
C ILE A 269 -26.42 16.30 -8.35
N ILE A 270 -26.24 16.72 -9.60
CA ILE A 270 -27.11 17.69 -10.27
C ILE A 270 -28.08 16.91 -11.15
N HIS A 271 -29.39 16.98 -10.85
CA HIS A 271 -30.40 16.26 -11.63
C HIS A 271 -31.36 17.24 -12.31
N VAL A 272 -31.32 17.26 -13.64
CA VAL A 272 -32.09 18.18 -14.51
C VAL A 272 -32.74 17.41 -15.66
N ARG A 273 -33.55 18.10 -16.46
CA ARG A 273 -34.18 17.59 -17.67
C ARG A 273 -33.59 18.24 -18.91
N GLN A 274 -33.57 17.48 -20.00
CA GLN A 274 -33.17 17.96 -21.31
C GLN A 274 -33.98 19.21 -21.71
N GLY A 275 -33.28 20.28 -22.07
CA GLY A 275 -33.82 21.58 -22.44
C GLY A 275 -33.90 22.60 -21.31
N GLN A 276 -33.65 22.21 -20.05
CA GLN A 276 -33.55 23.20 -18.96
C GLN A 276 -32.27 24.04 -19.07
N THR A 277 -32.39 25.32 -18.72
CA THR A 277 -31.24 26.22 -18.55
C THR A 277 -30.68 26.09 -17.14
N VAL A 278 -29.41 25.73 -17.02
CA VAL A 278 -28.69 25.59 -15.75
C VAL A 278 -27.89 26.87 -15.52
N ASN A 279 -28.25 27.63 -14.49
CA ASN A 279 -27.51 28.81 -14.05
C ASN A 279 -26.54 28.40 -12.96
N VAL A 280 -25.26 28.37 -13.29
CA VAL A 280 -24.20 27.97 -12.37
C VAL A 280 -23.69 29.19 -11.61
N THR A 281 -23.58 29.07 -10.30
CA THR A 281 -22.73 29.94 -9.47
C THR A 281 -21.70 29.06 -8.78
N LEU A 282 -20.44 29.20 -9.18
CA LEU A 282 -19.31 28.56 -8.51
C LEU A 282 -18.65 29.59 -7.58
N THR A 283 -18.48 29.26 -6.30
CA THR A 283 -17.80 30.11 -5.33
C THR A 283 -16.60 29.37 -4.77
N ASN A 284 -15.41 29.96 -4.86
CA ASN A 284 -14.19 29.34 -4.35
C ASN A 284 -13.90 29.80 -2.91
N HIS A 285 -14.07 28.91 -1.93
CA HIS A 285 -13.64 29.10 -0.55
C HIS A 285 -12.39 28.27 -0.20
N GLY A 286 -11.77 27.61 -1.18
CA GLY A 286 -10.53 26.87 -1.01
C GLY A 286 -9.30 27.78 -0.92
N THR A 287 -8.13 27.16 -0.80
CA THR A 287 -6.85 27.85 -0.63
C THR A 287 -6.12 28.17 -1.93
N MET A 288 -6.58 27.64 -3.06
CA MET A 288 -5.98 27.83 -4.38
C MET A 288 -7.05 28.09 -5.45
N GLU A 289 -6.62 28.43 -6.65
CA GLU A 289 -7.53 28.58 -7.78
C GLU A 289 -8.19 27.27 -8.19
N HIS A 290 -9.43 27.38 -8.63
CA HIS A 290 -10.27 26.26 -9.08
C HIS A 290 -11.19 26.72 -10.20
N SER A 291 -11.61 25.80 -11.04
CA SER A 291 -12.59 26.05 -12.10
C SER A 291 -13.63 24.93 -12.10
N ILE A 292 -14.42 24.82 -13.16
CA ILE A 292 -15.36 23.72 -13.37
C ILE A 292 -15.62 23.55 -14.86
N ASP A 293 -15.62 22.31 -15.34
CA ASP A 293 -16.07 21.87 -16.66
C ASP A 293 -17.28 20.95 -16.47
N PHE A 294 -18.38 21.23 -17.18
CA PHE A 294 -19.53 20.35 -17.30
C PHE A 294 -19.54 19.68 -18.67
N HIS A 295 -19.45 18.35 -18.72
CA HIS A 295 -19.52 17.63 -20.00
C HIS A 295 -20.90 17.71 -20.66
N ALA A 296 -21.94 18.08 -19.90
CA ALA A 296 -23.28 18.34 -20.41
C ALA A 296 -23.45 19.74 -21.07
N ALA A 297 -22.45 20.61 -20.99
CA ALA A 297 -22.56 21.99 -21.44
C ALA A 297 -21.81 22.23 -22.76
N GLN A 298 -22.51 22.86 -23.71
CA GLN A 298 -21.90 23.40 -24.93
C GLN A 298 -21.65 24.90 -24.72
N THR A 299 -20.42 25.27 -24.40
CA THR A 299 -20.09 26.65 -24.00
C THR A 299 -18.66 27.05 -24.40
N GLU A 300 -18.33 28.34 -24.33
CA GLU A 300 -16.97 28.84 -24.58
C GLU A 300 -16.08 28.57 -23.36
N PRO A 301 -15.08 27.68 -23.44
CA PRO A 301 -14.29 27.28 -22.27
C PRO A 301 -13.46 28.44 -21.70
N ASN A 302 -12.91 29.29 -22.58
CA ASN A 302 -12.10 30.46 -22.19
C ASN A 302 -12.90 31.55 -21.47
N LEU A 303 -14.23 31.44 -21.44
CA LEU A 303 -15.11 32.35 -20.72
C LEU A 303 -15.68 31.70 -19.46
N ASN A 304 -16.18 30.47 -19.58
CA ASN A 304 -17.00 29.85 -18.54
C ASN A 304 -16.28 28.79 -17.71
N TYR A 305 -15.12 28.28 -18.16
CA TYR A 305 -14.31 27.28 -17.44
C TYR A 305 -12.97 27.87 -16.99
N VAL A 306 -12.98 29.16 -16.64
CA VAL A 306 -11.80 29.89 -16.19
C VAL A 306 -11.54 29.70 -14.71
N ASP A 307 -10.27 29.79 -14.33
CA ASP A 307 -9.85 29.74 -12.94
C ASP A 307 -10.43 30.90 -12.12
N ILE A 308 -11.08 30.56 -11.01
CA ILE A 308 -11.45 31.51 -9.97
C ILE A 308 -10.52 31.42 -8.77
N GLN A 309 -9.97 32.57 -8.41
CA GLN A 309 -9.13 32.74 -7.22
C GLN A 309 -9.92 32.52 -5.92
N PRO A 310 -9.25 32.17 -4.80
CA PRO A 310 -9.88 32.12 -3.49
C PRO A 310 -10.71 33.37 -3.15
N GLY A 311 -11.91 33.16 -2.62
CA GLY A 311 -12.89 34.19 -2.29
C GLY A 311 -13.62 34.81 -3.49
N LYS A 312 -13.41 34.31 -4.71
CA LYS A 312 -14.10 34.77 -5.92
C LYS A 312 -15.23 33.84 -6.32
N SER A 313 -16.06 34.31 -7.25
CA SER A 313 -17.15 33.51 -7.80
C SER A 313 -17.26 33.71 -9.31
N LEU A 314 -17.64 32.64 -10.00
CA LEU A 314 -17.97 32.63 -11.42
C LEU A 314 -19.45 32.34 -11.59
N LYS A 315 -20.09 33.04 -12.54
CA LYS A 315 -21.48 32.83 -12.89
C LYS A 315 -21.61 32.69 -14.40
N PHE A 316 -22.28 31.64 -14.84
CA PHE A 316 -22.59 31.40 -16.24
C PHE A 316 -23.82 30.52 -16.36
N SER A 317 -24.34 30.39 -17.57
CA SER A 317 -25.48 29.52 -17.84
C SER A 317 -25.25 28.70 -19.10
N PHE A 318 -25.82 27.50 -19.13
CA PHE A 318 -25.88 26.67 -20.33
C PHE A 318 -27.22 25.95 -20.41
N VAL A 319 -27.60 25.50 -21.60
CA VAL A 319 -28.79 24.66 -21.80
C VAL A 319 -28.36 23.21 -21.79
N ALA A 320 -28.96 22.38 -20.93
CA ALA A 320 -28.75 20.93 -20.92
C ALA A 320 -29.42 20.30 -22.14
N SER A 321 -28.81 20.40 -23.31
CA SER A 321 -29.43 20.06 -24.60
C SER A 321 -29.38 18.55 -24.93
N VAL A 322 -28.47 17.81 -24.30
CA VAL A 322 -28.22 16.38 -24.54
C VAL A 322 -28.56 15.58 -23.27
N PRO A 323 -29.34 14.48 -23.36
CA PRO A 323 -29.62 13.63 -22.21
C PRO A 323 -28.39 12.80 -21.83
N GLY A 324 -28.36 12.25 -20.61
CA GLY A 324 -27.28 11.36 -20.19
C GLY A 324 -26.87 11.51 -18.74
N ALA A 325 -25.85 10.72 -18.37
CA ALA A 325 -25.10 10.88 -17.13
C ALA A 325 -23.73 11.43 -17.49
N PHE A 326 -23.39 12.61 -16.97
CA PHE A 326 -22.19 13.35 -17.32
C PHE A 326 -21.37 13.61 -16.07
N ILE A 327 -20.05 13.63 -16.21
CA ILE A 327 -19.18 14.19 -15.20
C ILE A 327 -19.25 15.73 -15.26
N TYR A 328 -19.06 16.36 -14.10
CA TYR A 328 -18.47 17.68 -14.04
C TYR A 328 -17.21 17.62 -13.17
N HIS A 329 -16.15 18.34 -13.53
CA HIS A 329 -14.89 18.28 -12.81
C HIS A 329 -14.11 19.60 -12.89
N CYS A 330 -13.06 19.75 -12.10
CA CYS A 330 -12.20 20.93 -12.16
C CYS A 330 -11.31 20.89 -13.41
N GLU A 331 -11.10 22.05 -14.05
CA GLU A 331 -10.28 22.22 -15.27
C GLU A 331 -9.01 23.06 -15.03
N THR A 332 -8.75 23.42 -13.77
CA THR A 332 -7.54 24.12 -13.34
C THR A 332 -6.30 23.22 -13.45
N GLN A 333 -5.20 23.79 -13.93
CA GLN A 333 -3.94 23.06 -14.08
C GLN A 333 -3.21 22.85 -12.73
N PRO A 334 -2.60 21.66 -12.48
CA PRO A 334 -2.64 20.45 -13.30
C PRO A 334 -3.97 19.70 -13.11
N ILE A 335 -4.75 19.53 -14.19
CA ILE A 335 -6.11 18.95 -14.13
C ILE A 335 -6.12 17.59 -13.43
N LEU A 336 -5.15 16.74 -13.77
CA LEU A 336 -4.97 15.42 -13.16
C LEU A 336 -4.96 15.49 -11.63
N LEU A 337 -4.24 16.46 -11.04
CA LEU A 337 -4.17 16.63 -9.60
C LEU A 337 -5.53 17.04 -9.03
N HIS A 338 -6.22 17.98 -9.67
CA HIS A 338 -7.51 18.47 -9.18
C HIS A 338 -8.58 17.38 -9.19
N VAL A 339 -8.71 16.65 -10.30
CA VAL A 339 -9.69 15.56 -10.43
C VAL A 339 -9.34 14.43 -9.47
N ALA A 340 -8.09 13.95 -9.46
CA ALA A 340 -7.66 12.88 -8.55
C ALA A 340 -7.77 13.25 -7.05
N ASN A 341 -7.81 14.55 -6.72
CA ASN A 341 -7.97 15.02 -5.35
C ASN A 341 -9.44 15.21 -4.93
N GLY A 342 -10.39 14.78 -5.75
CA GLY A 342 -11.82 14.73 -5.41
C GLY A 342 -12.70 15.76 -6.12
N MET A 343 -12.16 16.58 -7.03
CA MET A 343 -12.95 17.62 -7.71
C MET A 343 -13.70 17.09 -8.93
N TYR A 344 -14.67 16.22 -8.67
CA TYR A 344 -15.60 15.69 -9.66
C TYR A 344 -16.99 15.46 -9.05
N GLY A 345 -18.01 15.39 -9.90
CA GLY A 345 -19.35 14.99 -9.52
C GLY A 345 -20.18 14.60 -10.74
N VAL A 346 -21.45 14.26 -10.51
CA VAL A 346 -22.35 13.74 -11.55
C VAL A 346 -23.47 14.72 -11.87
N LEU A 347 -23.67 14.99 -13.16
CA LEU A 347 -24.82 15.69 -13.71
C LEU A 347 -25.67 14.72 -14.53
N VAL A 348 -26.90 14.48 -14.08
CA VAL A 348 -27.91 13.68 -14.79
C VAL A 348 -28.85 14.60 -15.55
N VAL A 349 -28.97 14.36 -16.86
CA VAL A 349 -29.95 15.01 -17.75
C VAL A 349 -30.97 13.97 -18.20
N ASP A 350 -32.16 14.01 -17.63
CA ASP A 350 -33.27 13.17 -18.05
C ASP A 350 -33.70 13.51 -19.50
N PRO A 351 -33.89 12.51 -20.37
CA PRO A 351 -34.28 12.76 -21.76
C PRO A 351 -35.69 13.33 -21.87
N LYS A 352 -35.88 14.18 -22.88
CA LYS A 352 -37.18 14.78 -23.19
C LYS A 352 -38.23 13.73 -23.49
N THR A 353 -37.84 12.64 -24.15
CA THR A 353 -38.63 11.42 -24.25
C THR A 353 -38.31 10.56 -23.04
N PRO A 354 -39.23 10.40 -22.07
CA PRO A 354 -38.92 9.71 -20.84
C PRO A 354 -38.52 8.27 -21.09
N LEU A 355 -37.47 7.83 -20.40
CA LEU A 355 -37.13 6.41 -20.32
C LEU A 355 -38.25 5.65 -19.58
N PRO A 356 -38.37 4.32 -19.75
CA PRO A 356 -39.39 3.55 -19.03
C PRO A 356 -39.23 3.71 -17.51
N PRO A 357 -40.31 3.65 -16.74
CA PRO A 357 -40.25 3.88 -15.30
C PRO A 357 -39.40 2.81 -14.60
N ALA A 358 -38.52 3.26 -13.71
CA ALA A 358 -37.78 2.42 -12.78
C ALA A 358 -38.42 2.51 -11.38
N ALA A 359 -38.41 1.41 -10.63
CA ALA A 359 -38.87 1.39 -9.24
C ALA A 359 -37.83 2.04 -8.32
N GLU A 360 -36.55 1.83 -8.62
CA GLU A 360 -35.42 2.44 -7.93
C GLU A 360 -34.44 3.02 -8.96
N SER A 361 -33.91 4.21 -8.70
CA SER A 361 -32.88 4.86 -9.51
C SER A 361 -31.67 5.20 -8.64
N TYR A 362 -30.49 4.75 -9.07
CA TYR A 362 -29.22 4.97 -8.39
C TYR A 362 -28.24 5.72 -9.29
N VAL A 363 -27.36 6.52 -8.69
CA VAL A 363 -26.18 7.13 -9.29
C VAL A 363 -24.96 6.45 -8.68
N ILE A 364 -24.16 5.84 -9.54
CA ILE A 364 -22.92 5.16 -9.14
C ILE A 364 -21.81 5.79 -9.95
N GLU A 365 -20.82 6.30 -9.25
CA GLU A 365 -19.65 6.97 -9.81
C GLU A 365 -18.43 6.14 -9.45
N GLN A 366 -17.54 5.88 -10.40
CA GLN A 366 -16.25 5.22 -10.15
C GLN A 366 -15.12 6.25 -10.16
N SER A 367 -14.25 6.18 -9.15
CA SER A 367 -13.10 7.06 -8.98
C SER A 367 -11.91 6.35 -8.36
N GLU A 368 -10.78 7.05 -8.35
CA GLU A 368 -9.47 6.53 -7.94
C GLU A 368 -8.84 7.40 -6.84
N TRP A 369 -8.31 6.77 -5.79
CA TRP A 369 -7.50 7.44 -4.78
C TRP A 369 -6.02 7.11 -4.91
N TYR A 370 -5.22 8.18 -5.00
CA TYR A 370 -3.77 8.12 -5.12
C TYR A 370 -3.13 8.70 -3.87
N THR A 371 -2.81 7.84 -2.92
CA THR A 371 -2.61 8.27 -1.53
C THR A 371 -1.13 8.35 -1.15
N GLN A 372 -0.80 9.34 -0.33
CA GLN A 372 0.40 9.37 0.51
C GLN A 372 -0.01 9.72 1.94
N GLN A 373 0.68 9.13 2.92
CA GLN A 373 0.40 9.40 4.32
C GLN A 373 0.83 10.83 4.68
N VAL A 374 -0.09 11.61 5.24
CA VAL A 374 0.18 12.97 5.73
C VAL A 374 0.46 12.93 7.24
N ALA A 375 -0.43 12.32 8.01
CA ALA A 375 -0.28 12.12 9.45
C ALA A 375 -1.21 11.01 9.93
N ASP A 376 -0.72 10.05 10.72
CA ASP A 376 -1.53 8.95 11.25
C ASP A 376 -2.39 8.27 10.16
N HIS A 377 -3.72 8.36 10.24
CA HIS A 377 -4.65 7.82 9.26
C HIS A 377 -5.13 8.84 8.20
N LEU A 378 -4.61 10.06 8.24
CA LEU A 378 -4.89 11.11 7.28
C LEU A 378 -3.97 10.96 6.06
N MET A 379 -4.59 10.79 4.92
CA MET A 379 -3.98 10.65 3.61
C MET A 379 -4.12 11.97 2.81
N GLY A 380 -3.31 12.10 1.77
CA GLY A 380 -3.39 13.18 0.81
C GLY A 380 -2.90 12.73 -0.57
N PRO A 381 -2.89 13.64 -1.56
CA PRO A 381 -2.61 13.29 -2.95
C PRO A 381 -1.15 12.91 -3.18
N ASN A 382 -0.91 11.83 -3.91
CA ASN A 382 0.38 11.45 -4.45
C ASN A 382 0.39 11.61 -5.99
N TYR A 383 0.93 12.73 -6.46
CA TYR A 383 0.94 13.06 -7.88
C TYR A 383 1.79 12.10 -8.74
N GLU A 384 2.81 11.48 -8.17
CA GLU A 384 3.60 10.49 -8.91
C GLU A 384 2.81 9.22 -9.18
N LYS A 385 2.05 8.73 -8.18
CA LYS A 385 1.17 7.58 -8.38
C LYS A 385 0.08 7.89 -9.42
N MET A 386 -0.43 9.13 -9.46
CA MET A 386 -1.39 9.59 -10.47
C MET A 386 -0.81 9.47 -11.88
N LEU A 387 0.41 10.00 -12.10
CA LEU A 387 1.10 9.91 -13.40
C LEU A 387 1.47 8.48 -13.79
N ALA A 388 1.67 7.60 -12.81
CA ALA A 388 1.98 6.19 -13.03
C ALA A 388 0.74 5.30 -13.19
N GLU A 389 -0.47 5.86 -13.09
CA GLU A 389 -1.75 5.12 -13.12
C GLU A 389 -1.79 3.98 -12.09
N ARG A 390 -1.26 4.25 -10.88
CA ARG A 390 -1.22 3.28 -9.76
C ARG A 390 -2.02 3.76 -8.56
N PRO A 391 -3.36 3.72 -8.61
CA PRO A 391 -4.16 4.09 -7.46
C PRO A 391 -4.06 3.03 -6.36
N ASP A 392 -4.16 3.49 -5.12
CA ASP A 392 -4.23 2.62 -3.95
C ASP A 392 -5.65 2.09 -3.76
N GLU A 393 -6.66 2.90 -4.06
CA GLU A 393 -8.08 2.51 -4.06
C GLU A 393 -8.74 2.85 -5.39
N VAL A 394 -9.66 1.99 -5.81
CA VAL A 394 -10.61 2.25 -6.90
C VAL A 394 -11.95 1.99 -6.28
N VAL A 395 -12.86 2.96 -6.32
CA VAL A 395 -14.02 3.01 -5.41
C VAL A 395 -15.28 3.37 -6.16
N PHE A 396 -16.44 3.06 -5.56
CA PHE A 396 -17.71 3.62 -5.99
C PHE A 396 -18.13 4.74 -5.05
N ASN A 397 -18.56 5.90 -5.57
CA ASN A 397 -18.98 7.10 -4.84
C ASN A 397 -17.99 7.52 -3.74
N GLY A 398 -16.70 7.56 -4.08
CA GLY A 398 -15.64 8.12 -3.24
C GLY A 398 -15.17 7.27 -2.05
N VAL A 399 -15.81 6.14 -1.71
CA VAL A 399 -15.47 5.33 -0.53
C VAL A 399 -15.28 3.86 -0.87
N ALA A 400 -14.14 3.28 -0.46
CA ALA A 400 -13.82 1.89 -0.70
C ALA A 400 -14.83 0.96 -0.02
N PHE A 401 -15.35 -0.02 -0.77
CA PHE A 401 -16.22 -1.10 -0.29
C PHE A 401 -17.56 -0.70 0.34
N GLN A 402 -17.92 0.60 0.35
CA GLN A 402 -19.08 1.08 1.09
C GLN A 402 -20.39 0.37 0.72
N TYR A 403 -20.60 0.03 -0.55
CA TYR A 403 -21.84 -0.62 -1.01
C TYR A 403 -21.83 -2.13 -0.87
N ARG A 404 -20.66 -2.73 -0.60
CA ARG A 404 -20.58 -4.14 -0.19
C ARG A 404 -21.04 -4.26 1.26
N GLU A 405 -20.64 -3.30 2.09
CA GLU A 405 -20.94 -3.24 3.51
C GLU A 405 -22.33 -2.66 3.80
N HIS A 406 -22.79 -1.74 2.94
CA HIS A 406 -24.13 -1.15 2.94
C HIS A 406 -24.84 -1.39 1.60
N PRO A 407 -25.43 -2.59 1.41
CA PRO A 407 -26.07 -2.96 0.15
C PRO A 407 -27.22 -2.02 -0.27
N LEU A 408 -27.30 -1.75 -1.57
CA LEU A 408 -28.38 -0.98 -2.19
C LEU A 408 -29.63 -1.86 -2.34
N VAL A 409 -30.79 -1.35 -1.97
CA VAL A 409 -32.03 -2.13 -1.93
C VAL A 409 -32.76 -2.09 -3.27
N VAL A 410 -33.08 -3.24 -3.83
CA VAL A 410 -33.83 -3.35 -5.10
C VAL A 410 -35.02 -4.28 -4.93
N THR A 411 -36.11 -4.05 -5.67
CA THR A 411 -37.28 -4.94 -5.63
C THR A 411 -37.20 -6.01 -6.73
N ALA A 412 -37.34 -7.29 -6.37
CA ALA A 412 -37.35 -8.40 -7.32
C ALA A 412 -38.43 -8.23 -8.40
N GLY A 413 -38.06 -8.45 -9.65
CA GLY A 413 -38.93 -8.32 -10.82
C GLY A 413 -39.30 -6.87 -11.17
N LYS A 414 -38.74 -5.88 -10.46
CA LYS A 414 -38.87 -4.46 -10.81
C LYS A 414 -37.59 -3.98 -11.47
N ARG A 415 -37.74 -2.91 -12.25
CA ARG A 415 -36.63 -2.26 -12.95
C ARG A 415 -35.88 -1.38 -11.97
N VAL A 416 -34.57 -1.61 -11.84
CA VAL A 416 -33.63 -0.65 -11.27
C VAL A 416 -32.92 0.07 -12.41
N ARG A 417 -32.76 1.39 -12.28
CA ARG A 417 -31.96 2.20 -13.19
C ARG A 417 -30.70 2.66 -12.48
N ILE A 418 -29.56 2.56 -13.17
CA ILE A 418 -28.25 3.02 -12.67
C ILE A 418 -27.74 4.06 -13.65
N TYR A 419 -27.53 5.28 -13.17
CA TYR A 419 -26.80 6.33 -13.87
C TYR A 419 -25.35 6.20 -13.45
N PHE A 420 -24.52 5.63 -14.32
CA PHE A 420 -23.13 5.37 -14.03
C PHE A 420 -22.23 6.45 -14.64
N VAL A 421 -21.23 6.91 -13.89
CA VAL A 421 -20.17 7.77 -14.40
C VAL A 421 -18.83 7.20 -13.96
N ASP A 422 -17.87 7.09 -14.87
CA ASP A 422 -16.49 6.84 -14.50
C ASP A 422 -15.80 8.20 -14.43
N ALA A 423 -15.56 8.72 -13.22
CA ALA A 423 -14.88 10.00 -13.03
C ALA A 423 -13.36 9.88 -13.25
N GLY A 424 -12.82 8.67 -13.16
CA GLY A 424 -11.41 8.37 -13.32
C GLY A 424 -10.53 8.91 -12.17
N PRO A 425 -9.41 9.59 -12.48
CA PRO A 425 -9.14 10.26 -13.75
C PRO A 425 -8.50 9.41 -14.86
N ASN A 426 -8.05 8.18 -14.61
CA ASN A 426 -7.16 7.46 -15.55
C ASN A 426 -7.70 6.13 -16.04
N LEU A 427 -8.31 5.36 -15.14
CA LEU A 427 -8.65 3.96 -15.34
C LEU A 427 -10.01 3.82 -16.01
N TRP A 428 -10.16 2.72 -16.73
CA TRP A 428 -11.42 2.34 -17.36
C TRP A 428 -12.19 1.42 -16.43
N THR A 429 -13.50 1.56 -16.41
CA THR A 429 -14.41 0.64 -15.74
C THR A 429 -14.92 -0.44 -16.69
N SER A 430 -14.86 -1.70 -16.26
CA SER A 430 -15.62 -2.81 -16.88
C SER A 430 -16.85 -3.15 -16.04
N PHE A 431 -17.90 -2.32 -16.09
CA PHE A 431 -19.02 -2.41 -15.14
C PHE A 431 -19.86 -3.67 -15.38
N HIS A 432 -20.06 -4.45 -14.30
CA HIS A 432 -20.73 -5.73 -14.35
C HIS A 432 -21.58 -5.98 -13.10
N VAL A 433 -22.75 -6.61 -13.27
CA VAL A 433 -23.57 -7.13 -12.15
C VAL A 433 -23.59 -8.65 -12.17
N ILE A 434 -22.91 -9.25 -11.20
CA ILE A 434 -22.74 -10.70 -11.06
C ILE A 434 -24.09 -11.36 -10.84
N GLY A 435 -24.40 -12.36 -11.67
CA GLY A 435 -25.65 -13.11 -11.60
C GLY A 435 -26.84 -12.42 -12.26
N SER A 436 -26.61 -11.33 -13.00
CA SER A 436 -27.63 -10.62 -13.76
C SER A 436 -27.14 -10.22 -15.16
N ILE A 437 -28.02 -9.66 -15.98
CA ILE A 437 -27.77 -9.15 -17.33
C ILE A 437 -28.48 -7.80 -17.46
N PHE A 438 -27.81 -6.78 -17.98
CA PHE A 438 -28.45 -5.49 -18.24
C PHE A 438 -29.49 -5.64 -19.35
N ASP A 439 -30.76 -5.34 -19.05
CA ASP A 439 -31.84 -5.35 -20.02
C ASP A 439 -31.59 -4.29 -21.10
N LYS A 440 -31.11 -3.12 -20.66
CA LYS A 440 -30.74 -2.01 -21.53
C LYS A 440 -29.47 -1.32 -21.03
N VAL A 441 -28.62 -0.96 -21.97
CA VAL A 441 -27.55 0.02 -21.77
C VAL A 441 -27.82 1.19 -22.70
N TYR A 442 -27.74 2.41 -22.17
CA TYR A 442 -27.86 3.66 -22.90
C TYR A 442 -26.48 4.34 -22.86
N PRO A 443 -25.62 4.12 -23.86
CA PRO A 443 -24.24 4.63 -23.87
C PRO A 443 -24.14 6.14 -23.68
N ASP A 444 -25.12 6.89 -24.16
CA ASP A 444 -25.18 8.35 -24.16
C ASP A 444 -26.49 8.89 -23.59
N GLY A 445 -27.28 8.03 -22.92
CA GLY A 445 -28.59 8.38 -22.38
C GLY A 445 -29.72 8.56 -23.40
N ASP A 446 -29.48 8.43 -24.70
CA ASP A 446 -30.54 8.47 -25.71
C ASP A 446 -31.21 7.08 -25.85
N PRO A 447 -32.53 6.95 -25.63
CA PRO A 447 -33.24 5.69 -25.84
C PRO A 447 -33.13 5.12 -27.27
N ALA A 448 -32.80 5.94 -28.27
CA ALA A 448 -32.58 5.49 -29.65
C ALA A 448 -31.28 4.68 -29.83
N HIS A 449 -30.27 4.89 -28.96
CA HIS A 449 -28.95 4.24 -29.07
C HIS A 449 -28.79 3.05 -28.10
N THR A 450 -29.91 2.48 -27.66
CA THR A 450 -29.89 1.41 -26.66
C THR A 450 -29.29 0.11 -27.16
N LEU A 451 -28.44 -0.48 -26.32
CA LEU A 451 -28.04 -1.88 -26.40
C LEU A 451 -28.94 -2.71 -25.50
N SER A 452 -29.07 -4.00 -25.80
CA SER A 452 -29.91 -4.94 -25.02
C SER A 452 -29.10 -6.17 -24.64
N ASP A 453 -29.49 -6.80 -23.53
CA ASP A 453 -28.95 -8.09 -23.09
C ASP A 453 -27.42 -8.10 -22.91
N VAL A 454 -26.88 -7.02 -22.34
CA VAL A 454 -25.43 -6.82 -22.16
C VAL A 454 -25.01 -7.34 -20.79
N SER A 455 -23.99 -8.21 -20.72
CA SER A 455 -23.49 -8.73 -19.44
C SER A 455 -22.54 -7.75 -18.73
N THR A 456 -21.65 -7.11 -19.50
CA THR A 456 -20.60 -6.21 -19.01
C THR A 456 -20.45 -5.09 -20.01
N TYR A 457 -20.31 -3.85 -19.53
CA TYR A 457 -20.15 -2.68 -20.39
C TYR A 457 -18.97 -1.83 -19.93
N THR A 458 -18.19 -1.34 -20.88
CA THR A 458 -17.02 -0.53 -20.60
C THR A 458 -17.41 0.95 -20.56
N VAL A 459 -17.04 1.63 -19.48
CA VAL A 459 -17.15 3.08 -19.33
C VAL A 459 -15.74 3.62 -19.15
N GLY A 460 -15.36 4.64 -19.94
CA GLY A 460 -14.02 5.23 -19.88
C GLY A 460 -13.96 6.42 -18.93
N PRO A 461 -12.76 6.85 -18.51
CA PRO A 461 -12.62 8.00 -17.60
C PRO A 461 -13.21 9.26 -18.24
N GLY A 462 -14.05 9.95 -17.48
CA GLY A 462 -14.84 11.11 -17.92
C GLY A 462 -16.12 10.77 -18.69
N ALA A 463 -16.44 9.48 -18.88
CA ALA A 463 -17.67 9.07 -19.57
C ALA A 463 -18.75 8.62 -18.58
N GLY A 464 -20.00 8.60 -19.04
CA GLY A 464 -21.12 8.02 -18.31
C GLY A 464 -22.01 7.18 -19.22
N ALA A 465 -22.80 6.31 -18.61
CA ALA A 465 -23.78 5.46 -19.26
C ALA A 465 -24.96 5.18 -18.32
N ILE A 466 -26.14 4.90 -18.87
CA ILE A 466 -27.32 4.52 -18.08
C ILE A 466 -27.58 3.03 -18.28
N PHE A 467 -27.93 2.32 -17.21
CA PHE A 467 -28.22 0.90 -17.21
C PHE A 467 -29.62 0.65 -16.65
N ASP A 468 -30.42 -0.15 -17.34
CA ASP A 468 -31.62 -0.74 -16.77
C ASP A 468 -31.41 -2.24 -16.52
N LEU A 469 -31.88 -2.70 -15.38
CA LEU A 469 -31.74 -4.07 -14.91
C LEU A 469 -33.05 -4.54 -14.25
N VAL A 470 -33.49 -5.76 -14.54
CA VAL A 470 -34.60 -6.42 -13.86
C VAL A 470 -34.11 -7.76 -13.30
N ILE A 471 -33.99 -7.83 -11.98
CA ILE A 471 -33.52 -9.05 -11.30
C ILE A 471 -34.74 -9.86 -10.86
N PRO A 472 -35.01 -11.05 -11.44
CA PRO A 472 -36.27 -11.74 -11.23
C PRO A 472 -36.40 -12.42 -9.85
N LYS A 473 -35.27 -12.72 -9.20
CA LYS A 473 -35.25 -13.49 -7.95
C LYS A 473 -34.62 -12.69 -6.81
N PRO A 474 -35.21 -12.72 -5.60
CA PRO A 474 -34.57 -12.16 -4.42
C PRO A 474 -33.18 -12.78 -4.17
N GLY A 475 -32.27 -11.99 -3.62
CA GLY A 475 -30.88 -12.40 -3.38
C GLY A 475 -29.93 -11.22 -3.30
N LYS A 476 -28.64 -11.50 -3.09
CA LYS A 476 -27.57 -10.50 -3.12
C LYS A 476 -26.82 -10.61 -4.44
N TYR A 477 -26.76 -9.52 -5.19
CA TYR A 477 -26.13 -9.47 -6.50
C TYR A 477 -25.02 -8.42 -6.46
N ALA A 478 -23.77 -8.85 -6.60
CA ALA A 478 -22.64 -7.92 -6.53
C ALA A 478 -22.53 -7.14 -7.84
N PHE A 479 -22.34 -5.83 -7.75
CA PHE A 479 -21.94 -4.99 -8.88
C PHE A 479 -20.48 -4.58 -8.69
N VAL A 480 -19.69 -4.63 -9.76
CA VAL A 480 -18.23 -4.53 -9.70
C VAL A 480 -17.68 -3.81 -10.90
N ASP A 481 -16.47 -3.28 -10.75
CA ASP A 481 -15.54 -3.22 -11.88
C ASP A 481 -14.97 -4.62 -12.14
N HIS A 482 -15.10 -5.10 -13.38
CA HIS A 482 -14.62 -6.41 -13.80
C HIS A 482 -13.10 -6.45 -14.07
N ASP A 483 -12.37 -5.33 -13.91
CA ASP A 483 -10.97 -5.44 -13.52
C ASP A 483 -10.90 -5.93 -12.07
N MET A 484 -10.53 -7.20 -11.90
CA MET A 484 -10.54 -7.85 -10.59
C MET A 484 -9.55 -7.21 -9.60
N ALA A 485 -8.55 -6.47 -10.07
CA ALA A 485 -7.70 -5.69 -9.17
C ALA A 485 -8.47 -4.50 -8.59
N HIS A 486 -9.31 -3.83 -9.38
CA HIS A 486 -10.14 -2.70 -8.94
C HIS A 486 -11.18 -3.15 -7.91
N LEU A 487 -11.79 -4.33 -8.13
CA LEU A 487 -12.66 -4.99 -7.16
C LEU A 487 -11.95 -5.16 -5.80
N MET A 488 -10.70 -5.63 -5.81
CA MET A 488 -9.90 -5.80 -4.59
C MET A 488 -9.42 -4.49 -3.96
N LYS A 489 -9.50 -3.38 -4.70
CA LYS A 489 -9.15 -2.04 -4.23
C LYS A 489 -10.34 -1.22 -3.71
N GLY A 490 -11.58 -1.69 -3.89
CA GLY A 490 -12.77 -1.00 -3.36
C GLY A 490 -14.00 -1.00 -4.26
N ALA A 491 -13.84 -1.27 -5.56
CA ALA A 491 -14.86 -1.10 -6.60
C ALA A 491 -15.86 -2.27 -6.61
N VAL A 492 -16.56 -2.45 -5.50
CA VAL A 492 -17.57 -3.49 -5.31
C VAL A 492 -18.72 -2.96 -4.46
N GLY A 493 -19.94 -3.27 -4.91
CA GLY A 493 -21.14 -3.11 -4.14
C GLY A 493 -22.09 -4.28 -4.29
N VAL A 494 -23.18 -4.25 -3.53
CA VAL A 494 -24.20 -5.32 -3.54
C VAL A 494 -25.58 -4.72 -3.68
N PHE A 495 -26.37 -5.24 -4.61
CA PHE A 495 -27.82 -5.10 -4.60
C PHE A 495 -28.44 -6.16 -3.68
N ASP A 496 -29.11 -5.71 -2.62
CA ASP A 496 -29.98 -6.52 -1.76
C ASP A 496 -31.38 -6.56 -2.39
N VAL A 497 -31.62 -7.57 -3.24
CA VAL A 497 -32.85 -7.74 -3.99
C VAL A 497 -33.89 -8.42 -3.11
N ARG A 498 -34.96 -7.71 -2.76
CA ARG A 498 -36.01 -8.16 -1.85
C ARG A 498 -37.24 -8.64 -2.62
N ALA A 499 -37.98 -9.59 -2.06
CA ALA A 499 -39.24 -10.02 -2.65
C ALA A 499 -40.25 -8.85 -2.66
N GLY A 500 -40.89 -8.60 -3.80
CA GLY A 500 -41.93 -7.59 -3.90
C GLY A 500 -43.25 -8.07 -3.29
N GLY A 501 -43.84 -7.29 -2.37
CA GLY A 501 -45.18 -7.53 -1.85
C GLY A 501 -45.78 -6.29 -1.20
N ILE A 502 -46.92 -5.84 -1.73
CA ILE A 502 -48.00 -5.04 -1.12
C ILE A 502 -47.57 -3.99 -0.07
N SER A 503 -47.67 -2.70 -0.42
CA SER A 503 -47.72 -1.63 0.58
C SER A 503 -48.83 -1.89 1.60
N PRO A 504 -48.57 -1.80 2.91
CA PRO A 504 -49.63 -1.53 3.87
C PRO A 504 -49.71 0.00 4.05
N ALA A 505 -50.73 0.59 3.45
CA ALA A 505 -51.38 1.70 4.11
C ALA A 505 -51.89 1.21 5.48
N LEU A 506 -51.82 2.10 6.48
CA LEU A 506 -52.39 1.97 7.83
C LEU A 506 -53.53 0.95 7.93
N GLU A 507 -53.29 -0.17 8.62
CA GLU A 507 -54.37 -0.92 9.26
C GLU A 507 -53.91 -1.53 10.59
N THR A 508 -54.81 -1.38 11.53
CA THR A 508 -54.72 -1.50 12.99
C THR A 508 -54.66 -2.94 13.51
N THR A 509 -53.76 -3.16 14.47
CA THR A 509 -53.82 -4.05 15.65
C THR A 509 -54.78 -5.27 15.65
N ALA A 510 -54.21 -6.47 15.77
CA ALA A 510 -54.42 -7.41 16.91
C ALA A 510 -53.53 -8.67 16.79
N PRO A 511 -53.15 -9.33 17.91
CA PRO A 511 -51.81 -9.92 18.07
C PRO A 511 -51.74 -11.45 17.91
N ALA A 512 -50.57 -11.93 17.49
CA ALA A 512 -50.14 -13.33 17.60
C ALA A 512 -49.11 -13.48 18.75
N PRO A 513 -48.98 -14.69 19.35
CA PRO A 513 -48.67 -14.87 20.77
C PRO A 513 -47.20 -14.72 21.15
N ALA A 514 -47.00 -14.39 22.44
CA ALA A 514 -45.74 -14.01 23.07
C ALA A 514 -44.58 -15.01 22.89
N GLN A 515 -43.50 -14.54 22.28
CA GLN A 515 -42.15 -15.02 22.57
C GLN A 515 -41.51 -14.07 23.59
N ALA A 516 -40.88 -14.66 24.60
CA ALA A 516 -40.28 -14.02 25.76
C ALA A 516 -39.25 -12.93 25.38
N PRO A 517 -39.06 -11.89 26.21
CA PRO A 517 -38.25 -10.74 25.86
C PRO A 517 -36.79 -11.13 25.63
N ALA A 518 -36.28 -10.79 24.44
CA ALA A 518 -34.85 -10.78 24.16
C ALA A 518 -34.18 -9.77 25.11
N ALA A 519 -33.18 -10.28 25.85
CA ALA A 519 -32.34 -9.47 26.72
C ALA A 519 -31.61 -8.37 25.93
N PRO A 520 -31.33 -7.20 26.53
CA PRO A 520 -30.59 -6.13 25.87
C PRO A 520 -29.21 -6.64 25.43
N ALA A 521 -28.79 -6.19 24.23
CA ALA A 521 -27.46 -6.46 23.69
C ALA A 521 -26.38 -5.99 24.69
N PRO A 522 -25.37 -6.81 25.00
CA PRO A 522 -24.31 -6.39 25.91
C PRO A 522 -23.38 -5.38 25.23
N ASP A 523 -23.03 -4.33 25.98
CA ASP A 523 -22.02 -3.33 25.66
C ASP A 523 -20.72 -3.97 25.14
N MET A 524 -20.31 -3.57 23.94
CA MET A 524 -19.09 -4.01 23.27
C MET A 524 -17.78 -3.50 23.90
N ALA A 525 -17.85 -2.83 25.06
CA ALA A 525 -16.70 -2.47 25.87
C ALA A 525 -16.33 -3.52 26.93
N ALA A 526 -17.12 -4.60 27.09
CA ALA A 526 -16.95 -5.59 28.15
C ALA A 526 -16.71 -7.05 27.67
N ALA A 527 -16.29 -7.27 26.41
CA ALA A 527 -15.89 -8.61 25.93
C ALA A 527 -14.37 -8.88 26.05
N SER A 528 -13.64 -8.02 26.76
CA SER A 528 -12.35 -8.35 27.35
C SER A 528 -12.57 -8.92 28.76
N ALA A 529 -12.95 -10.21 28.84
CA ALA A 529 -12.82 -11.12 29.99
C ALA A 529 -14.03 -12.08 30.12
N ALA A 530 -14.04 -13.15 29.34
CA ALA A 530 -14.73 -14.39 29.72
C ALA A 530 -13.87 -15.58 29.29
N LEU A 531 -12.88 -15.93 30.13
CA LEU A 531 -12.13 -17.18 30.03
C LEU A 531 -13.04 -18.34 30.49
N GLY A 532 -13.89 -18.81 29.59
CA GLY A 532 -14.34 -20.21 29.60
C GLY A 532 -13.32 -21.09 28.86
N PRO A 533 -13.29 -22.41 29.09
CA PRO A 533 -12.46 -23.30 28.27
C PRO A 533 -12.88 -23.17 26.80
N TYR A 534 -11.90 -23.03 25.91
CA TYR A 534 -12.12 -22.95 24.46
C TYR A 534 -13.01 -24.13 24.02
N HIS A 535 -14.07 -23.83 23.26
CA HIS A 535 -14.97 -24.80 22.66
C HIS A 535 -15.07 -24.49 21.17
N PHE A 536 -14.79 -25.48 20.33
CA PHE A 536 -14.88 -25.34 18.88
C PHE A 536 -16.33 -25.12 18.44
N ASP A 537 -16.59 -24.04 17.72
CA ASP A 537 -17.87 -23.78 17.04
C ASP A 537 -17.73 -24.09 15.54
N PRO A 538 -18.38 -25.16 15.02
CA PRO A 538 -18.33 -25.52 13.61
C PRO A 538 -18.82 -24.43 12.65
N ALA A 539 -19.80 -23.61 13.06
CA ALA A 539 -20.34 -22.55 12.22
C ALA A 539 -19.33 -21.39 12.11
N GLN A 540 -18.69 -21.03 13.23
CA GLN A 540 -17.64 -20.03 13.26
C GLN A 540 -16.40 -20.49 12.47
N GLY A 541 -15.97 -21.75 12.65
CA GLY A 541 -14.87 -22.33 11.88
C GLY A 541 -15.13 -22.34 10.37
N ALA A 542 -16.34 -22.71 9.95
CA ALA A 542 -16.74 -22.68 8.53
C ALA A 542 -16.74 -21.26 7.95
N LYS A 543 -17.25 -20.27 8.70
CA LYS A 543 -17.24 -18.86 8.30
C LYS A 543 -15.81 -18.32 8.15
N LEU A 544 -14.95 -18.62 9.12
CA LEU A 544 -13.55 -18.20 9.08
C LEU A 544 -12.78 -18.88 7.94
N TYR A 545 -13.04 -20.17 7.68
CA TYR A 545 -12.46 -20.89 6.54
C TYR A 545 -12.91 -20.29 5.19
N ALA A 546 -14.20 -20.00 5.04
CA ALA A 546 -14.74 -19.37 3.83
C ALA A 546 -14.10 -18.02 3.54
N ALA A 547 -13.85 -17.22 4.58
CA ALA A 547 -13.27 -15.89 4.46
C ALA A 547 -11.76 -15.89 4.17
N ASN A 548 -11.01 -16.88 4.66
CA ASN A 548 -9.54 -16.82 4.68
C ASN A 548 -8.84 -17.91 3.84
N CYS A 549 -9.49 -19.06 3.63
CA CYS A 549 -8.82 -20.27 3.14
C CYS A 549 -9.46 -20.81 1.83
N ALA A 550 -10.78 -20.67 1.69
CA ALA A 550 -11.55 -21.27 0.60
C ALA A 550 -11.20 -20.73 -0.79
N ALA A 551 -10.66 -19.51 -0.91
CA ALA A 551 -10.26 -18.92 -2.18
C ALA A 551 -9.18 -19.76 -2.91
N CYS A 552 -8.28 -20.38 -2.16
CA CYS A 552 -7.21 -21.24 -2.71
C CYS A 552 -7.55 -22.73 -2.54
N HIS A 553 -8.01 -23.14 -1.35
CA HIS A 553 -8.26 -24.55 -1.04
C HIS A 553 -9.65 -25.05 -1.45
N GLN A 554 -10.46 -24.17 -2.05
CA GLN A 554 -11.86 -24.39 -2.44
C GLN A 554 -12.81 -24.59 -1.24
N PRO A 555 -14.11 -24.28 -1.36
CA PRO A 555 -15.10 -24.56 -0.31
C PRO A 555 -15.17 -26.05 0.09
N THR A 556 -14.76 -26.94 -0.82
CA THR A 556 -14.75 -28.40 -0.62
C THR A 556 -13.43 -28.95 -0.05
N GLY A 557 -12.43 -28.08 0.19
CA GLY A 557 -11.11 -28.48 0.67
C GLY A 557 -10.30 -29.29 -0.35
N GLN A 558 -10.72 -29.36 -1.62
CA GLN A 558 -10.04 -30.15 -2.66
C GLN A 558 -8.81 -29.45 -3.27
N GLY A 559 -8.66 -28.14 -3.03
CA GLY A 559 -7.63 -27.33 -3.70
C GLY A 559 -7.77 -27.36 -5.22
N ILE A 560 -6.67 -27.07 -5.90
CA ILE A 560 -6.56 -27.13 -7.37
C ILE A 560 -5.28 -27.91 -7.69
N ALA A 561 -5.41 -29.05 -8.37
CA ALA A 561 -4.27 -29.91 -8.69
C ALA A 561 -3.15 -29.13 -9.39
N GLY A 562 -1.92 -29.22 -8.87
CA GLY A 562 -0.74 -28.49 -9.37
C GLY A 562 -0.63 -27.02 -8.94
N ALA A 563 -1.68 -26.41 -8.38
CA ALA A 563 -1.68 -25.00 -7.96
C ALA A 563 -1.88 -24.80 -6.44
N PHE A 564 -2.84 -25.50 -5.84
CA PHE A 564 -3.12 -25.45 -4.39
C PHE A 564 -3.40 -26.85 -3.84
N PRO A 565 -2.74 -27.28 -2.76
CA PRO A 565 -2.90 -28.62 -2.24
C PRO A 565 -4.30 -28.86 -1.65
N PRO A 566 -4.84 -30.10 -1.72
CA PRO A 566 -6.05 -30.46 -1.02
C PRO A 566 -5.82 -30.44 0.49
N LEU A 567 -6.84 -30.00 1.24
CA LEU A 567 -6.97 -30.15 2.69
C LEU A 567 -7.80 -31.40 3.05
N LYS A 568 -8.74 -31.78 2.18
CA LYS A 568 -9.46 -33.06 2.27
C LYS A 568 -8.48 -34.21 2.08
N GLY A 569 -8.40 -35.11 3.07
CA GLY A 569 -7.53 -36.28 3.03
C GLY A 569 -6.03 -35.97 3.18
N ASN A 570 -5.67 -34.73 3.52
CA ASN A 570 -4.27 -34.33 3.62
C ASN A 570 -3.60 -34.94 4.87
N PRO A 571 -2.43 -35.61 4.75
CA PRO A 571 -1.75 -36.22 5.90
C PRO A 571 -1.46 -35.25 7.04
N ALA A 572 -1.10 -34.00 6.76
CA ALA A 572 -0.81 -33.00 7.80
C ALA A 572 -2.08 -32.52 8.53
N VAL A 573 -3.23 -32.51 7.85
CA VAL A 573 -4.54 -32.22 8.45
C VAL A 573 -5.03 -33.40 9.28
N LEU A 574 -4.73 -34.62 8.86
CA LEU A 574 -5.16 -35.84 9.55
C LEU A 574 -4.21 -36.31 10.65
N ASP A 575 -3.00 -35.75 10.73
CA ASP A 575 -1.99 -36.13 11.71
C ASP A 575 -2.51 -35.93 13.14
N ALA A 576 -2.24 -36.88 14.03
CA ALA A 576 -2.59 -36.78 15.44
C ALA A 576 -1.83 -35.64 16.14
N ASP A 577 -0.61 -35.32 15.67
CA ASP A 577 0.14 -34.13 16.07
C ASP A 577 -0.20 -32.95 15.13
N PRO A 578 -0.95 -31.93 15.61
CA PRO A 578 -1.36 -30.80 14.79
C PRO A 578 -0.24 -29.79 14.52
N THR A 579 0.96 -30.02 15.06
CA THR A 579 2.11 -29.12 14.97
C THR A 579 2.36 -28.59 13.55
N THR A 580 2.44 -29.49 12.57
CA THR A 580 2.77 -29.10 11.18
C THR A 580 1.67 -28.24 10.56
N GLN A 581 0.41 -28.56 10.82
CA GLN A 581 -0.73 -27.79 10.34
C GLN A 581 -0.78 -26.40 10.98
N ILE A 582 -0.62 -26.32 12.31
CA ILE A 582 -0.61 -25.04 13.04
C ILE A 582 0.54 -24.16 12.56
N ASP A 583 1.75 -24.71 12.42
CA ASP A 583 2.91 -23.96 11.96
C ASP A 583 2.76 -23.46 10.52
N THR A 584 2.12 -24.26 9.66
CA THR A 584 1.83 -23.87 8.27
C THR A 584 0.83 -22.73 8.21
N VAL A 585 -0.26 -22.77 9.00
CA VAL A 585 -1.23 -21.66 9.06
C VAL A 585 -0.60 -20.41 9.65
N LEU A 586 0.22 -20.54 10.71
CA LEU A 586 0.89 -19.40 11.32
C LEU A 586 1.94 -18.77 10.39
N ASN A 587 2.80 -19.58 9.79
CA ASN A 587 4.02 -19.09 9.15
C ASN A 587 4.00 -19.16 7.61
N GLY A 588 2.94 -19.70 7.03
CA GLY A 588 2.84 -19.91 5.59
C GLY A 588 3.68 -21.11 5.13
N LEU A 589 3.63 -21.39 3.83
CA LEU A 589 4.33 -22.52 3.21
C LEU A 589 4.80 -22.14 1.80
N HIS A 590 6.05 -22.47 1.46
CA HIS A 590 6.57 -22.26 0.10
C HIS A 590 7.52 -23.38 -0.31
N GLY A 591 7.35 -23.91 -1.52
CA GLY A 591 8.28 -24.86 -2.15
C GLY A 591 8.35 -26.26 -1.51
N GLN A 592 7.44 -26.61 -0.61
CA GLN A 592 7.39 -27.94 0.01
C GLN A 592 6.57 -28.93 -0.83
N ASN A 593 6.96 -30.21 -0.73
CA ASN A 593 6.24 -31.30 -1.38
C ASN A 593 5.03 -31.71 -0.52
N VAL A 594 3.82 -31.61 -1.08
CA VAL A 594 2.59 -32.06 -0.44
C VAL A 594 2.03 -33.24 -1.25
N GLY A 595 2.06 -34.44 -0.68
CA GLY A 595 1.49 -35.63 -1.31
C GLY A 595 2.16 -36.05 -2.63
N GLY A 596 3.45 -35.79 -2.80
CA GLY A 596 4.21 -36.10 -4.02
C GLY A 596 4.28 -34.96 -5.03
N THR A 597 3.52 -33.87 -4.85
CA THR A 597 3.48 -32.71 -5.75
C THR A 597 4.13 -31.49 -5.10
N VAL A 598 5.03 -30.83 -5.81
CA VAL A 598 5.63 -29.56 -5.36
C VAL A 598 4.74 -28.42 -5.87
N TYR A 599 4.24 -27.61 -4.94
CA TYR A 599 3.41 -26.46 -5.26
C TYR A 599 4.28 -25.20 -5.29
N ALA A 600 4.28 -24.52 -6.44
CA ALA A 600 5.09 -23.32 -6.66
C ALA A 600 4.48 -22.07 -6.02
N THR A 601 3.16 -22.05 -5.81
CA THR A 601 2.45 -20.89 -5.24
C THR A 601 2.64 -20.84 -3.72
N PRO A 602 3.19 -19.75 -3.15
CA PRO A 602 3.33 -19.61 -1.70
C PRO A 602 1.97 -19.48 -1.01
N MET A 603 1.79 -20.20 0.10
CA MET A 603 0.72 -19.95 1.07
C MET A 603 1.17 -18.86 2.05
N PRO A 604 0.44 -17.74 2.17
CA PRO A 604 0.81 -16.64 3.07
C PRO A 604 0.64 -17.01 4.56
N PRO A 605 1.39 -16.36 5.47
CA PRO A 605 1.27 -16.56 6.92
C PRO A 605 0.04 -15.84 7.51
N PHE A 606 -0.67 -16.49 8.45
CA PHE A 606 -1.80 -15.88 9.18
C PHE A 606 -1.47 -15.47 10.62
N LYS A 607 -0.22 -15.62 11.06
CA LYS A 607 0.24 -15.21 12.41
C LYS A 607 0.00 -13.73 12.72
N GLY A 608 0.02 -12.83 11.75
CA GLY A 608 -0.28 -11.41 11.96
C GLY A 608 -1.76 -11.04 11.85
N VAL A 609 -2.60 -11.95 11.36
CA VAL A 609 -3.95 -11.64 10.87
C VAL A 609 -5.04 -12.21 11.77
N LEU A 610 -4.83 -13.44 12.28
CA LEU A 610 -5.83 -14.16 13.08
C LEU A 610 -5.32 -14.48 14.48
N ASN A 611 -6.21 -14.37 15.47
CA ASN A 611 -5.91 -14.72 16.86
C ASN A 611 -5.90 -16.26 17.08
N ASP A 612 -5.47 -16.70 18.26
CA ASP A 612 -5.30 -18.13 18.57
C ASP A 612 -6.59 -18.95 18.49
N ALA A 613 -7.71 -18.37 18.93
CA ALA A 613 -9.02 -19.03 18.89
C ALA A 613 -9.55 -19.15 17.46
N GLN A 614 -9.40 -18.09 16.65
CA GLN A 614 -9.80 -18.10 15.24
C GLN A 614 -9.00 -19.13 14.43
N ILE A 615 -7.69 -19.22 14.66
CA ILE A 615 -6.86 -20.25 13.99
C ILE A 615 -7.25 -21.65 14.46
N ALA A 616 -7.54 -21.84 15.75
CA ALA A 616 -8.02 -23.11 16.25
C ALA A 616 -9.37 -23.51 15.60
N ASP A 617 -10.29 -22.56 15.42
CA ASP A 617 -11.57 -22.80 14.75
C ASP A 617 -11.41 -23.16 13.26
N ILE A 618 -10.52 -22.47 12.53
CA ILE A 618 -10.22 -22.82 11.14
C ILE A 618 -9.63 -24.23 11.05
N ILE A 619 -8.61 -24.53 11.87
CA ILE A 619 -7.94 -25.83 11.86
C ILE A 619 -8.93 -26.94 12.24
N ASN A 620 -9.78 -26.72 13.23
CA ASN A 620 -10.80 -27.69 13.61
C ASN A 620 -11.86 -27.90 12.52
N HIS A 621 -12.23 -26.85 11.79
CA HIS A 621 -13.08 -26.98 10.61
C HIS A 621 -12.41 -27.84 9.53
N GLU A 622 -11.14 -27.60 9.20
CA GLU A 622 -10.39 -28.41 8.23
C GLU A 622 -10.27 -29.88 8.67
N ARG A 623 -10.02 -30.11 9.96
CA ARG A 623 -9.82 -31.46 10.53
C ARG A 623 -11.11 -32.28 10.64
N THR A 624 -12.27 -31.64 10.64
CA THR A 624 -13.57 -32.32 10.82
C THR A 624 -14.50 -32.22 9.61
N SER A 625 -14.13 -31.47 8.57
CA SER A 625 -14.92 -31.31 7.35
C SER A 625 -14.50 -32.28 6.24
N TRP A 626 -15.39 -32.47 5.27
CA TRP A 626 -15.14 -33.21 4.03
C TRP A 626 -14.63 -34.66 4.25
N ASP A 627 -15.16 -35.33 5.27
CA ASP A 627 -14.77 -36.70 5.70
C ASP A 627 -13.43 -36.79 6.44
N ASN A 628 -12.77 -35.66 6.73
CA ASN A 628 -11.62 -35.66 7.62
C ASN A 628 -12.04 -36.04 9.05
N GLN A 629 -11.18 -36.81 9.73
CA GLN A 629 -11.38 -37.29 11.10
C GLN A 629 -10.17 -36.92 11.98
N GLY A 630 -9.65 -35.70 11.81
CA GLY A 630 -8.53 -35.19 12.58
C GLY A 630 -8.94 -34.82 14.01
N LYS A 631 -8.06 -35.08 14.97
CA LYS A 631 -8.29 -34.72 16.38
C LYS A 631 -8.37 -33.20 16.54
N GLN A 632 -9.43 -32.68 17.15
CA GLN A 632 -9.57 -31.25 17.40
C GLN A 632 -8.46 -30.70 18.31
N ILE A 633 -8.11 -29.44 18.09
CA ILE A 633 -7.13 -28.66 18.86
C ILE A 633 -7.82 -27.59 19.68
N VAL A 634 -7.08 -26.99 20.61
CA VAL A 634 -7.56 -25.85 21.41
C VAL A 634 -6.71 -24.61 21.17
N ALA A 635 -7.25 -23.42 21.49
CA ALA A 635 -6.53 -22.16 21.31
C ALA A 635 -5.15 -22.13 22.00
N SER A 636 -4.97 -22.84 23.13
CA SER A 636 -3.67 -22.92 23.79
C SER A 636 -2.61 -23.65 22.96
N ASP A 637 -2.99 -24.60 22.11
CA ASP A 637 -2.05 -25.30 21.21
C ASP A 637 -1.47 -24.28 20.21
N VAL A 638 -2.32 -23.45 19.62
CA VAL A 638 -1.92 -22.37 18.71
C VAL A 638 -1.05 -21.34 19.43
N LYS A 639 -1.43 -20.94 20.65
CA LYS A 639 -0.67 -19.98 21.47
C LYS A 639 0.75 -20.47 21.75
N ILE A 640 0.91 -21.75 22.08
CA ILE A 640 2.22 -22.38 22.33
C ILE A 640 3.07 -22.32 21.05
N ARG A 641 2.52 -22.73 19.90
CA ARG A 641 3.23 -22.70 18.61
C ARG A 641 3.60 -21.27 18.19
N ARG A 642 2.69 -20.31 18.40
CA ARG A 642 2.90 -18.91 18.08
C ARG A 642 4.09 -18.31 18.83
N ALA A 643 4.26 -18.69 20.10
CA ALA A 643 5.35 -18.25 20.96
C ALA A 643 6.69 -18.96 20.66
N ALA A 644 6.65 -20.19 20.14
CA ALA A 644 7.84 -21.02 19.97
C ALA A 644 8.81 -20.60 18.84
N GLY A 645 8.38 -19.75 17.89
CA GLY A 645 9.16 -19.46 16.68
C GLY A 645 9.25 -20.67 15.73
N SER A 646 9.55 -20.45 14.44
CA SER A 646 9.49 -21.49 13.42
C SER A 646 10.45 -22.65 13.71
N VAL A 647 9.90 -23.85 13.95
CA VAL A 647 10.70 -25.10 13.96
C VAL A 647 10.83 -25.56 12.51
N ALA A 648 12.05 -25.64 12.00
CA ALA A 648 12.32 -26.22 10.70
C ALA A 648 11.85 -27.69 10.65
N VAL A 649 11.00 -28.01 9.69
CA VAL A 649 10.59 -29.38 9.38
C VAL A 649 11.84 -30.18 8.98
N VAL A 650 12.20 -31.17 9.80
CA VAL A 650 13.26 -32.14 9.45
C VAL A 650 12.68 -33.10 8.40
N PRO A 651 13.30 -33.28 7.22
CA PRO A 651 12.87 -34.27 6.24
C PRO A 651 12.97 -35.68 6.83
N GLY A 652 11.91 -36.46 6.65
CA GLY A 652 11.68 -37.74 7.33
C GLY A 652 12.88 -38.69 7.38
N THR A 653 13.14 -39.20 8.59
CA THR A 653 13.89 -40.44 8.78
C THR A 653 12.96 -41.62 8.48
N THR A 654 13.37 -42.43 7.52
CA THR A 654 12.76 -43.72 7.20
C THR A 654 13.00 -44.68 8.36
N SER A 655 11.95 -44.98 9.15
CA SER A 655 11.96 -46.14 10.03
C SER A 655 11.56 -47.38 9.22
N LYS A 656 12.55 -48.20 8.88
CA LYS A 656 12.34 -49.62 8.63
C LYS A 656 12.21 -50.34 9.98
N ARG A 657 11.01 -50.81 10.32
CA ARG A 657 10.71 -52.19 10.72
C ARG A 657 9.24 -52.35 11.07
#